data_AF-A0A1Q9D0M0-F1
#
_entry.id   AF-A0A1Q9D0M0-F1
#
_cell.length_a   1.000
_cell.length_b   1.000
_cell.length_c   1.000
_cell.angle_alpha   90.00
_cell.angle_beta   90.00
_cell.angle_gamma   90.00
#
_symmetry.space_group_name_H-M   'P 1'
#
loop_
_entity.id
_entity.type
_entity.pdbx_description
1 polymer ?
#
loop_
_entity_poly.entity_id
_entity_poly.type
_entity_poly.pdbx_seq_one_letter_code
_entity_poly.pdbx_strand_id
1 'polypeptide(L)'
;MAGASPRKRRWEETEGSLEVEVRAVSGSILGIFEMSRKDTVYDAKARLDGAPGRHHLLAAEGQVSDAVALGSLAQEERLLLTAVRRRLGFALAAQLDGSLTMWDLEQKDVVQRMRCSLCQPQTPTCLLVDWDTSRLLCCLEDGTLYLWGPSPSDSSLHLLRVLQDTDQGAAAGVRSKEAVAVDWSEGTVLVGTASGQLMLWCLSATAKPRIFRGHKSCVDVVRASFPDAALSACRDRTIRLWNLETGSSRICRAHSSAVCCLLVTWESRQFLSAGLMEGLRLWHLDNLRVGEDFTGGPSTVSSCAADWKEGRALTGSRDGDVTLWDLGLRQAVWSCPAHEGLVEAVSLEPRGSRCLSVKGAVVFLWDLAGALLRRLPGPGAGDDPGSVIVAGALIRSLTPTGWYAAPWSGPVQRACAERMASIGAASLSAVESKVDQLQETIESHAVALEQVRQVLELQLKQQESASKMSLQTEVRSLSECIAAAEEVEAARRRWGRDPGQEFSMYTVGLDFFLQMTELKAHEEMMTSNLLVEFHEGLGSAMFLSHQWLADHHPDPNHEQLRVFQDAMRNLMSGVTRVTLPVAAELLFGRLPCPTADDFKAKPIFVWYDYLCCPQGVSSTSARQRHAAIRSIPSYVTKCEYFVVLCPTVERADNSEILGLATWAARGWCRTERLARELSARKGGYTIVVECSKQQALYMDALRILDAPGTGNWSRESDKAAVGNTLVQMVWNKLLFLLERRDFPGYRFLLNRQGACCFNGLPVEPVDSLIPGFVTVLDPFEDAAAFAVEWFLHHNGFRTVLERDPAGWSPLCYAVIRGDVALVQGLLQRRADPNDQVTKGKGSLFPGRMPVLALAAHFHHNQVMETLIAARASTHHADVARATPVHWASLANNANGLRMLCEARAELMKQNVLGMSVFDMACCNGAVESMAEILAQNPEMSMRFGLHFAVMFLGGHEKPIQWLIHAKADLEEKFEVQRRKQPEWWALIQMSSLRHRISPSRWTTLAYHHSKATPLMFTILTGNCSAATLLLKAGARTDTKNARGKTALDMAEKMKLPKALIQALRGGSPPQLSCVDDIQFLPDAFCI
;
A
#
# COMPACT_ATOMS: atom_id res chain seq x y z
N MET A 1 -13.52 -29.03 -73.75
CA MET A 1 -14.97 -28.75 -73.79
C MET A 1 -15.64 -29.38 -72.58
N ALA A 2 -16.86 -28.95 -72.25
CA ALA A 2 -17.64 -29.37 -71.09
C ALA A 2 -18.03 -30.87 -71.08
N GLY A 3 -18.62 -31.36 -69.98
CA GLY A 3 -19.53 -32.52 -70.08
C GLY A 3 -19.70 -33.40 -68.83
N ALA A 4 -20.53 -32.98 -67.89
CA ALA A 4 -20.88 -33.69 -66.66
C ALA A 4 -21.58 -35.07 -66.78
N SER A 5 -21.54 -35.85 -65.68
CA SER A 5 -22.67 -36.63 -65.08
C SER A 5 -22.96 -38.09 -65.58
N PRO A 6 -23.82 -38.91 -64.90
CA PRO A 6 -23.89 -39.24 -63.45
C PRO A 6 -24.38 -40.70 -63.08
N ARG A 7 -24.64 -40.92 -61.76
CA ARG A 7 -25.50 -41.96 -61.08
C ARG A 7 -24.85 -43.31 -60.68
N LYS A 8 -25.06 -43.92 -59.49
CA LYS A 8 -26.16 -44.11 -58.47
C LYS A 8 -27.03 -45.38 -58.66
N ARG A 9 -27.16 -46.20 -57.58
CA ARG A 9 -28.28 -47.08 -57.11
C ARG A 9 -27.81 -47.88 -55.86
N ARG A 10 -28.61 -48.46 -54.93
CA ARG A 10 -29.98 -48.20 -54.34
C ARG A 10 -30.20 -49.20 -53.15
N TRP A 11 -31.48 -49.46 -52.76
CA TRP A 11 -32.09 -50.32 -51.71
C TRP A 11 -32.45 -49.55 -50.40
N GLU A 12 -33.70 -49.11 -50.14
CA GLU A 12 -35.01 -49.79 -49.77
C GLU A 12 -35.13 -50.02 -48.24
N GLU A 13 -36.00 -49.31 -47.47
CA GLU A 13 -37.48 -49.44 -47.24
C GLU A 13 -37.83 -50.60 -46.26
N THR A 14 -38.75 -50.52 -45.25
CA THR A 14 -40.10 -49.91 -45.13
C THR A 14 -40.58 -49.51 -43.68
N GLU A 15 -41.56 -48.57 -43.60
CA GLU A 15 -42.77 -48.42 -42.71
C GLU A 15 -42.78 -48.66 -41.16
N GLY A 16 -43.57 -47.94 -40.31
CA GLY A 16 -44.40 -46.72 -40.47
C GLY A 16 -45.35 -46.33 -39.28
N SER A 17 -45.54 -45.02 -39.03
CA SER A 17 -46.61 -44.31 -38.22
C SER A 17 -46.67 -44.52 -36.66
N LEU A 18 -47.20 -43.61 -35.80
CA LEU A 18 -48.01 -42.37 -35.96
C LEU A 18 -47.78 -41.34 -34.79
N GLU A 19 -48.04 -40.05 -35.07
CA GLU A 19 -47.98 -38.76 -34.30
C GLU A 19 -47.92 -38.67 -32.75
N VAL A 20 -47.11 -37.70 -32.23
CA VAL A 20 -47.56 -36.52 -31.41
C VAL A 20 -46.62 -35.31 -31.66
N GLU A 21 -47.20 -34.10 -31.61
CA GLU A 21 -46.64 -32.76 -31.87
C GLU A 21 -45.63 -32.18 -30.83
N VAL A 22 -44.77 -31.25 -31.28
CA VAL A 22 -44.39 -29.96 -30.62
C VAL A 22 -43.67 -30.07 -29.24
N ARG A 23 -42.41 -29.66 -29.04
CA ARG A 23 -41.80 -28.33 -29.32
C ARG A 23 -40.27 -28.34 -29.07
N ALA A 24 -39.50 -27.60 -29.88
CA ALA A 24 -38.02 -27.48 -29.78
C ALA A 24 -37.46 -26.77 -28.52
N VAL A 25 -36.12 -26.68 -28.42
CA VAL A 25 -35.20 -25.62 -27.91
C VAL A 25 -33.94 -26.39 -27.43
N SER A 26 -32.76 -26.42 -28.06
CA SER A 26 -31.89 -25.42 -28.72
C SER A 26 -31.19 -24.47 -27.74
N GLY A 27 -29.87 -24.63 -27.57
CA GLY A 27 -29.01 -23.66 -26.87
C GLY A 27 -27.55 -23.74 -27.31
N SER A 28 -26.78 -22.69 -27.01
CA SER A 28 -25.42 -22.44 -27.49
C SER A 28 -24.52 -21.90 -26.37
N ILE A 29 -23.24 -22.29 -26.34
CA ILE A 29 -22.32 -21.99 -25.24
C ILE A 29 -21.06 -21.20 -25.71
N LEU A 30 -20.51 -20.33 -24.84
CA LEU A 30 -19.43 -19.37 -25.12
C LEU A 30 -18.36 -19.30 -24.01
N GLY A 31 -17.15 -18.87 -24.38
CA GLY A 31 -15.98 -18.82 -23.50
C GLY A 31 -15.93 -17.67 -22.48
N ILE A 32 -14.85 -17.69 -21.69
CA ILE A 32 -14.54 -16.81 -20.55
C ILE A 32 -13.72 -15.59 -21.03
N PHE A 33 -13.83 -14.47 -20.33
CA PHE A 33 -12.98 -13.29 -20.48
C PHE A 33 -12.31 -12.91 -19.15
N GLU A 34 -11.16 -12.24 -19.21
CA GLU A 34 -10.36 -11.86 -18.03
C GLU A 34 -10.35 -10.35 -17.79
N MET A 35 -10.45 -9.95 -16.52
CA MET A 35 -10.12 -8.62 -16.02
C MET A 35 -9.33 -8.74 -14.69
N SER A 36 -8.00 -8.59 -14.72
CA SER A 36 -7.23 -7.73 -13.79
C SER A 36 -5.70 -7.70 -14.01
N ARG A 37 -5.25 -7.38 -15.23
CA ARG A 37 -4.02 -6.59 -15.48
C ARG A 37 -4.06 -6.08 -16.93
N LYS A 38 -3.83 -4.77 -17.13
CA LYS A 38 -4.42 -3.98 -18.22
C LYS A 38 -3.89 -4.21 -19.66
N ASP A 39 -3.03 -5.20 -19.87
CA ASP A 39 -2.08 -5.17 -20.99
C ASP A 39 -2.22 -6.32 -22.00
N THR A 40 -2.79 -7.46 -21.59
CA THR A 40 -2.96 -8.64 -22.44
C THR A 40 -4.41 -9.09 -22.50
N VAL A 41 -4.93 -9.34 -23.70
CA VAL A 41 -6.35 -9.68 -23.93
C VAL A 41 -6.46 -10.82 -24.93
N TYR A 42 -7.39 -11.76 -24.68
CA TYR A 42 -7.63 -12.96 -25.50
C TYR A 42 -9.08 -13.01 -26.02
N ASP A 43 -9.29 -13.67 -27.16
CA ASP A 43 -10.62 -13.98 -27.73
C ASP A 43 -10.56 -15.21 -28.65
N ALA A 44 -11.57 -16.07 -28.62
CA ALA A 44 -11.57 -17.33 -29.40
C ALA A 44 -12.98 -17.71 -29.88
N LYS A 45 -13.22 -17.70 -31.19
CA LYS A 45 -14.49 -18.16 -31.77
C LYS A 45 -14.47 -18.47 -33.28
N ALA A 46 -14.76 -19.73 -33.63
CA ALA A 46 -15.27 -20.09 -34.95
C ALA A 46 -16.41 -21.13 -34.80
N ARG A 47 -17.61 -20.82 -35.33
CA ARG A 47 -18.75 -21.76 -35.37
C ARG A 47 -19.02 -22.12 -36.83
N LEU A 48 -19.13 -23.41 -37.14
CA LEU A 48 -19.43 -23.94 -38.47
C LEU A 48 -20.88 -24.39 -38.58
N ASP A 49 -21.48 -24.21 -39.75
CA ASP A 49 -22.74 -24.85 -40.11
C ASP A 49 -22.50 -26.36 -40.31
N GLY A 50 -23.28 -27.19 -39.60
CA GLY A 50 -23.49 -28.60 -39.96
C GLY A 50 -22.61 -29.68 -39.30
N ALA A 51 -22.50 -29.73 -37.97
CA ALA A 51 -22.34 -30.97 -37.18
C ALA A 51 -22.47 -30.69 -35.67
N PRO A 52 -23.03 -31.60 -34.84
CA PRO A 52 -23.07 -31.45 -33.39
C PRO A 52 -21.81 -31.99 -32.70
N GLY A 53 -21.36 -31.30 -31.64
CA GLY A 53 -20.41 -31.84 -30.64
C GLY A 53 -18.92 -31.58 -30.90
N ARG A 54 -18.42 -30.41 -30.48
CA ARG A 54 -17.01 -30.17 -30.11
C ARG A 54 -16.93 -29.18 -28.94
N HIS A 55 -15.95 -29.37 -28.07
CA HIS A 55 -15.73 -28.60 -26.84
C HIS A 55 -14.59 -27.60 -27.05
N HIS A 56 -14.60 -26.46 -26.35
CA HIS A 56 -13.62 -25.38 -26.54
C HIS A 56 -12.79 -25.11 -25.28
N LEU A 57 -11.53 -24.72 -25.51
CA LEU A 57 -10.47 -24.56 -24.54
C LEU A 57 -10.43 -23.13 -23.95
N LEU A 58 -9.77 -22.98 -22.80
CA LEU A 58 -9.66 -21.72 -22.05
C LEU A 58 -8.21 -21.46 -21.62
N ALA A 59 -7.78 -20.20 -21.74
CA ALA A 59 -6.43 -19.77 -21.37
C ALA A 59 -6.41 -19.17 -19.96
N ALA A 60 -5.45 -19.62 -19.15
CA ALA A 60 -5.06 -19.06 -17.85
C ALA A 60 -3.61 -19.48 -17.56
N GLU A 61 -2.84 -18.65 -16.84
CA GLU A 61 -1.41 -18.89 -16.56
C GLU A 61 -1.16 -20.13 -15.67
N GLY A 62 -0.30 -21.05 -16.10
CA GLY A 62 0.21 -22.16 -15.29
C GLY A 62 1.59 -22.67 -15.73
N GLN A 63 2.11 -23.71 -15.06
CA GLN A 63 3.28 -24.46 -15.56
C GLN A 63 2.85 -25.68 -16.40
N VAL A 64 3.75 -26.14 -17.28
CA VAL A 64 3.51 -27.33 -18.15
C VAL A 64 3.27 -28.61 -17.33
N SER A 65 3.87 -28.72 -16.15
CA SER A 65 3.70 -29.86 -15.23
C SER A 65 2.25 -30.09 -14.83
N ASP A 66 1.50 -29.00 -14.64
CA ASP A 66 0.19 -29.02 -14.00
C ASP A 66 -0.89 -29.28 -15.05
N ALA A 67 -0.69 -28.77 -16.28
CA ALA A 67 -1.48 -29.12 -17.45
C ALA A 67 -1.42 -30.63 -17.77
N VAL A 68 -0.24 -31.25 -17.64
CA VAL A 68 -0.08 -32.70 -17.84
C VAL A 68 -0.73 -33.51 -16.72
N ALA A 69 -0.70 -33.04 -15.48
CA ALA A 69 -1.40 -33.67 -14.36
C ALA A 69 -2.93 -33.66 -14.57
N LEU A 70 -3.51 -32.49 -14.91
CA LEU A 70 -4.93 -32.33 -15.23
C LEU A 70 -5.37 -33.24 -16.39
N GLY A 71 -4.56 -33.39 -17.43
CA GLY A 71 -4.84 -34.27 -18.56
C GLY A 71 -4.90 -35.77 -18.20
N SER A 72 -4.24 -36.19 -17.11
CA SER A 72 -4.31 -37.58 -16.61
C SER A 72 -5.51 -37.83 -15.69
N LEU A 73 -5.90 -36.84 -14.89
CA LEU A 73 -7.04 -36.92 -13.96
C LEU A 73 -8.39 -36.74 -14.66
N ALA A 74 -8.43 -36.02 -15.78
CA ALA A 74 -9.64 -35.80 -16.58
C ALA A 74 -10.11 -37.03 -17.39
N GLN A 75 -9.38 -38.15 -17.39
CA GLN A 75 -9.83 -39.36 -18.06
C GLN A 75 -11.04 -40.03 -17.40
N GLU A 76 -11.31 -39.76 -16.12
CA GLU A 76 -12.45 -40.33 -15.39
C GLU A 76 -13.70 -39.44 -15.37
N GLU A 77 -13.58 -38.12 -15.57
CA GLU A 77 -14.71 -37.17 -15.45
C GLU A 77 -14.83 -36.24 -16.67
N ARG A 78 -16.03 -36.16 -17.25
CA ARG A 78 -16.31 -35.35 -18.46
C ARG A 78 -16.43 -33.85 -18.13
N LEU A 79 -15.27 -33.20 -17.98
CA LEU A 79 -15.13 -31.76 -17.71
C LEU A 79 -15.47 -30.90 -18.95
N LEU A 80 -16.09 -29.74 -18.73
CA LEU A 80 -16.62 -28.84 -19.77
C LEU A 80 -15.85 -27.51 -19.91
N LEU A 81 -15.48 -26.88 -18.79
CA LEU A 81 -14.81 -25.57 -18.71
C LEU A 81 -13.84 -25.57 -17.54
N THR A 82 -12.70 -24.85 -17.62
CA THR A 82 -11.71 -24.76 -16.52
C THR A 82 -11.16 -23.34 -16.32
N ALA A 83 -10.91 -22.94 -15.07
CA ALA A 83 -10.29 -21.66 -14.68
C ALA A 83 -9.28 -21.89 -13.53
N VAL A 84 -8.15 -21.16 -13.50
CA VAL A 84 -6.99 -21.47 -12.64
C VAL A 84 -6.53 -20.27 -11.81
N ARG A 85 -6.51 -20.40 -10.48
CA ARG A 85 -6.07 -19.36 -9.52
C ARG A 85 -4.63 -19.57 -9.05
N ARG A 86 -3.68 -18.94 -9.75
CA ARG A 86 -2.23 -19.02 -9.50
C ARG A 86 -1.78 -18.62 -8.07
N ARG A 87 -2.52 -17.77 -7.36
CA ARG A 87 -2.12 -17.23 -6.04
C ARG A 87 -2.61 -18.04 -4.82
N LEU A 88 -3.44 -19.07 -5.02
CA LEU A 88 -3.91 -19.98 -3.97
C LEU A 88 -3.75 -21.47 -4.34
N GLY A 89 -3.18 -21.81 -5.49
CA GLY A 89 -2.98 -23.19 -5.89
C GLY A 89 -4.26 -23.97 -6.24
N PHE A 90 -5.34 -23.31 -6.68
CA PHE A 90 -6.60 -24.00 -7.02
C PHE A 90 -7.01 -23.86 -8.49
N ALA A 91 -7.63 -24.90 -9.05
CA ALA A 91 -8.35 -24.86 -10.32
C ALA A 91 -9.83 -25.18 -10.11
N LEU A 92 -10.71 -24.56 -10.90
CA LEU A 92 -12.15 -24.80 -10.93
C LEU A 92 -12.53 -25.38 -12.28
N ALA A 93 -13.30 -26.47 -12.27
CA ALA A 93 -13.75 -27.17 -13.47
C ALA A 93 -15.25 -27.43 -13.43
N ALA A 94 -15.98 -26.94 -14.44
CA ALA A 94 -17.41 -27.18 -14.60
C ALA A 94 -17.66 -28.50 -15.35
N GLN A 95 -18.70 -29.25 -14.97
CA GLN A 95 -19.06 -30.54 -15.57
C GLN A 95 -20.35 -30.47 -16.37
N LEU A 96 -20.54 -31.45 -17.26
CA LEU A 96 -21.78 -31.63 -18.06
C LEU A 96 -23.04 -31.83 -17.21
N ASP A 97 -22.92 -32.32 -15.97
CA ASP A 97 -24.06 -32.49 -15.04
C ASP A 97 -24.48 -31.19 -14.33
N GLY A 98 -23.82 -30.06 -14.63
CA GLY A 98 -24.04 -28.78 -13.96
C GLY A 98 -23.31 -28.64 -12.63
N SER A 99 -22.45 -29.59 -12.24
CA SER A 99 -21.60 -29.46 -11.06
C SER A 99 -20.33 -28.64 -11.34
N LEU A 100 -19.82 -28.00 -10.30
CA LEU A 100 -18.53 -27.30 -10.30
C LEU A 100 -17.60 -28.05 -9.35
N THR A 101 -16.41 -28.42 -9.82
CA THR A 101 -15.39 -29.13 -9.04
C THR A 101 -14.20 -28.21 -8.81
N MET A 102 -13.74 -28.11 -7.57
CA MET A 102 -12.56 -27.36 -7.19
C MET A 102 -11.43 -28.32 -6.85
N TRP A 103 -10.29 -28.11 -7.48
CA TRP A 103 -9.08 -28.92 -7.46
C TRP A 103 -7.95 -28.14 -6.80
N ASP A 104 -7.17 -28.79 -5.96
CA ASP A 104 -5.89 -28.29 -5.48
C ASP A 104 -4.80 -28.74 -6.45
N LEU A 105 -4.03 -27.78 -6.97
CA LEU A 105 -2.96 -27.99 -7.94
C LEU A 105 -1.64 -28.39 -7.26
N GLU A 106 -1.45 -28.03 -5.99
CA GLU A 106 -0.28 -28.45 -5.20
C GLU A 106 -0.47 -29.90 -4.70
N GLN A 107 -1.65 -30.21 -4.15
CA GLN A 107 -2.00 -31.55 -3.64
C GLN A 107 -2.48 -32.52 -4.72
N LYS A 108 -2.93 -32.02 -5.88
CA LYS A 108 -3.51 -32.79 -7.01
C LYS A 108 -4.78 -33.56 -6.67
N ASP A 109 -5.60 -33.02 -5.77
CA ASP A 109 -6.83 -33.66 -5.27
C ASP A 109 -8.05 -32.72 -5.40
N VAL A 110 -9.26 -33.29 -5.35
CA VAL A 110 -10.53 -32.57 -5.41
C VAL A 110 -10.87 -32.04 -4.02
N VAL A 111 -10.66 -30.74 -3.80
CA VAL A 111 -11.04 -30.04 -2.56
C VAL A 111 -12.55 -30.10 -2.32
N GLN A 112 -13.35 -29.87 -3.36
CA GLN A 112 -14.80 -29.78 -3.21
C GLN A 112 -15.54 -30.04 -4.53
N ARG A 113 -16.67 -30.74 -4.44
CA ARG A 113 -17.65 -30.87 -5.53
C ARG A 113 -18.93 -30.13 -5.15
N MET A 114 -19.23 -29.06 -5.89
CA MET A 114 -20.42 -28.24 -5.73
C MET A 114 -21.50 -28.74 -6.68
N ARG A 115 -22.60 -29.29 -6.13
CA ARG A 115 -23.84 -29.57 -6.88
C ARG A 115 -24.92 -28.60 -6.43
N CYS A 116 -25.49 -27.87 -7.39
CA CYS A 116 -26.65 -27.02 -7.16
C CYS A 116 -27.89 -27.90 -6.93
N SER A 117 -28.38 -27.99 -5.70
CA SER A 117 -29.60 -28.75 -5.35
C SER A 117 -30.90 -28.17 -5.92
N LEU A 118 -30.86 -26.94 -6.43
CA LEU A 118 -31.96 -26.23 -7.06
C LEU A 118 -31.96 -26.34 -8.60
N CYS A 119 -30.93 -26.94 -9.19
CA CYS A 119 -30.73 -26.99 -10.63
C CYS A 119 -31.18 -28.36 -11.18
N GLN A 120 -32.04 -28.35 -12.19
CA GLN A 120 -32.10 -29.49 -13.12
C GLN A 120 -30.78 -29.56 -13.89
N PRO A 121 -30.35 -30.73 -14.40
CA PRO A 121 -29.10 -30.85 -15.15
C PRO A 121 -29.19 -30.02 -16.44
N GLN A 122 -28.51 -28.87 -16.42
CA GLN A 122 -28.46 -27.87 -17.49
C GLN A 122 -27.01 -27.43 -17.63
N THR A 123 -26.56 -27.21 -18.86
CA THR A 123 -25.13 -27.05 -19.10
C THR A 123 -24.64 -25.63 -18.77
N PRO A 124 -23.52 -25.49 -18.02
CA PRO A 124 -22.97 -24.18 -17.69
C PRO A 124 -22.37 -23.52 -18.93
N THR A 125 -22.82 -22.31 -19.26
CA THR A 125 -22.38 -21.57 -20.45
C THR A 125 -21.00 -20.95 -20.25
N CYS A 126 -20.79 -20.18 -19.19
CA CYS A 126 -19.50 -19.57 -18.90
C CYS A 126 -19.22 -19.52 -17.39
N LEU A 127 -17.94 -19.46 -17.05
CA LEU A 127 -17.43 -19.39 -15.68
C LEU A 127 -16.45 -18.23 -15.57
N LEU A 128 -16.71 -17.24 -14.73
CA LEU A 128 -15.86 -16.07 -14.53
C LEU A 128 -15.35 -16.05 -13.08
N VAL A 129 -14.09 -15.71 -12.90
CA VAL A 129 -13.41 -15.66 -11.60
C VAL A 129 -12.93 -14.24 -11.35
N ASP A 130 -13.18 -13.71 -10.16
CA ASP A 130 -12.54 -12.47 -9.71
C ASP A 130 -11.17 -12.82 -9.13
N TRP A 131 -10.11 -12.28 -9.70
CA TRP A 131 -8.78 -12.42 -9.11
C TRP A 131 -8.58 -11.51 -7.89
N ASP A 132 -9.31 -10.39 -7.82
CA ASP A 132 -9.16 -9.36 -6.79
C ASP A 132 -10.17 -9.58 -5.67
N THR A 133 -11.48 -9.65 -5.97
CA THR A 133 -12.51 -9.89 -4.94
C THR A 133 -12.73 -11.37 -4.59
N SER A 134 -12.04 -12.30 -5.27
CA SER A 134 -12.14 -13.76 -5.08
C SER A 134 -13.51 -14.40 -5.32
N ARG A 135 -14.48 -13.67 -5.89
CA ARG A 135 -15.83 -14.16 -6.19
C ARG A 135 -15.86 -15.02 -7.44
N LEU A 136 -16.83 -15.92 -7.54
CA LEU A 136 -17.06 -16.77 -8.70
C LEU A 136 -18.42 -16.44 -9.31
N LEU A 137 -18.50 -16.37 -10.64
CA LEU A 137 -19.74 -16.14 -11.39
C LEU A 137 -19.89 -17.25 -12.42
N CYS A 138 -21.02 -17.97 -12.44
CA CYS A 138 -21.34 -18.93 -13.50
C CYS A 138 -22.63 -18.50 -14.19
N CYS A 139 -22.66 -18.60 -15.51
CA CYS A 139 -23.88 -18.49 -16.29
C CYS A 139 -24.34 -19.89 -16.74
N LEU A 140 -25.65 -20.10 -16.85
CA LEU A 140 -26.26 -21.31 -17.40
C LEU A 140 -26.92 -21.01 -18.76
N GLU A 141 -27.24 -22.08 -19.50
CA GLU A 141 -27.89 -22.06 -20.81
C GLU A 141 -29.26 -21.33 -20.83
N ASP A 142 -29.96 -21.29 -19.70
CA ASP A 142 -31.22 -20.56 -19.52
C ASP A 142 -31.06 -19.03 -19.30
N GLY A 143 -29.82 -18.55 -19.20
CA GLY A 143 -29.48 -17.15 -18.91
C GLY A 143 -29.44 -16.80 -17.41
N THR A 144 -29.60 -17.77 -16.51
CA THR A 144 -29.46 -17.57 -15.07
C THR A 144 -27.98 -17.36 -14.70
N LEU A 145 -27.70 -16.34 -13.87
CA LEU A 145 -26.37 -16.10 -13.30
C LEU A 145 -26.32 -16.49 -11.82
N TYR A 146 -25.31 -17.27 -11.43
CA TYR A 146 -24.99 -17.65 -10.06
C TYR A 146 -23.71 -16.96 -9.60
N LEU A 147 -23.74 -16.27 -8.46
CA LEU A 147 -22.58 -15.61 -7.85
C LEU A 147 -22.24 -16.25 -6.50
N TRP A 148 -21.00 -16.72 -6.31
CA TRP A 148 -20.48 -17.21 -5.02
C TRP A 148 -19.49 -16.26 -4.37
N GLY A 149 -19.44 -16.30 -3.05
CA GLY A 149 -18.58 -15.47 -2.21
C GLY A 149 -17.34 -16.22 -1.70
N PRO A 150 -16.24 -15.51 -1.39
CA PRO A 150 -15.01 -16.11 -0.91
C PRO A 150 -14.92 -16.03 0.61
N SER A 151 -14.93 -17.17 1.29
CA SER A 151 -14.46 -17.29 2.66
C SER A 151 -13.16 -18.10 2.65
N PRO A 152 -11.98 -17.50 2.93
CA PRO A 152 -10.73 -18.24 3.05
C PRO A 152 -10.58 -18.97 4.40
N SER A 153 -11.42 -18.65 5.38
CA SER A 153 -11.36 -19.19 6.75
C SER A 153 -12.36 -20.34 7.01
N ASP A 154 -13.20 -20.66 6.03
CA ASP A 154 -14.22 -21.70 6.13
C ASP A 154 -14.20 -22.51 4.83
N SER A 155 -14.22 -23.84 4.92
CA SER A 155 -14.06 -24.77 3.79
C SER A 155 -15.33 -24.89 2.92
N SER A 156 -16.05 -23.79 2.72
CA SER A 156 -17.26 -23.74 1.91
C SER A 156 -17.46 -22.42 1.15
N LEU A 157 -17.66 -22.54 -0.16
CA LEU A 157 -18.14 -21.44 -1.01
C LEU A 157 -19.65 -21.27 -0.80
N HIS A 158 -20.09 -20.08 -0.37
CA HIS A 158 -21.52 -19.77 -0.22
C HIS A 158 -22.08 -19.07 -1.46
N LEU A 159 -23.27 -19.49 -1.91
CA LEU A 159 -24.01 -18.82 -2.97
C LEU A 159 -24.54 -17.47 -2.45
N LEU A 160 -24.08 -16.37 -3.03
CA LEU A 160 -24.50 -15.02 -2.66
C LEU A 160 -25.83 -14.61 -3.30
N ARG A 161 -26.01 -14.90 -4.60
CA ARG A 161 -27.18 -14.42 -5.35
C ARG A 161 -27.41 -15.20 -6.64
N VAL A 162 -28.67 -15.27 -7.04
CA VAL A 162 -29.13 -15.69 -8.37
C VAL A 162 -29.74 -14.47 -9.08
N LEU A 163 -29.39 -14.23 -10.34
CA LEU A 163 -29.95 -13.14 -11.14
C LEU A 163 -30.81 -13.72 -12.27
N GLN A 164 -32.09 -13.32 -12.32
CA GLN A 164 -33.09 -13.77 -13.29
C GLN A 164 -33.93 -12.61 -13.82
N ASP A 165 -34.32 -12.68 -15.10
CA ASP A 165 -35.11 -11.65 -15.78
C ASP A 165 -36.62 -11.79 -15.47
N THR A 166 -37.13 -10.98 -14.54
CA THR A 166 -38.49 -11.10 -13.97
C THR A 166 -39.60 -10.42 -14.80
N ASP A 167 -39.58 -10.57 -16.13
CA ASP A 167 -40.64 -10.07 -17.02
C ASP A 167 -41.36 -11.23 -17.74
N GLN A 168 -42.29 -11.87 -17.02
CA GLN A 168 -43.31 -12.74 -17.61
C GLN A 168 -44.43 -11.88 -18.22
N GLY A 169 -44.29 -11.47 -19.48
CA GLY A 169 -45.31 -10.67 -20.16
C GLY A 169 -45.18 -10.60 -21.69
N ALA A 170 -46.28 -10.94 -22.35
CA ALA A 170 -46.58 -10.71 -23.78
C ALA A 170 -45.80 -11.48 -24.87
N ALA A 171 -46.46 -12.54 -25.35
CA ALA A 171 -46.77 -12.84 -26.75
C ALA A 171 -45.67 -13.04 -27.82
N ALA A 172 -45.77 -14.22 -28.47
CA ALA A 172 -45.35 -14.54 -29.83
C ALA A 172 -43.85 -14.41 -30.22
N GLY A 173 -43.17 -15.56 -30.28
CA GLY A 173 -42.27 -15.81 -31.41
C GLY A 173 -40.77 -15.58 -31.26
N VAL A 174 -40.22 -15.46 -30.05
CA VAL A 174 -38.76 -15.58 -29.84
C VAL A 174 -38.47 -16.61 -28.75
N ARG A 175 -37.93 -17.76 -29.16
CA ARG A 175 -37.33 -18.77 -28.29
C ARG A 175 -35.81 -18.62 -28.35
N SER A 176 -35.24 -18.16 -27.25
CA SER A 176 -33.80 -18.06 -26.86
C SER A 176 -33.56 -16.71 -26.16
N LYS A 177 -33.67 -16.69 -24.83
CA LYS A 177 -33.00 -15.68 -23.98
C LYS A 177 -31.66 -16.23 -23.51
N GLU A 178 -30.90 -16.83 -24.44
CA GLU A 178 -29.55 -17.32 -24.18
C GLU A 178 -28.64 -16.12 -23.88
N ALA A 179 -27.93 -16.19 -22.75
CA ALA A 179 -26.79 -15.33 -22.47
C ALA A 179 -25.63 -15.78 -23.35
N VAL A 180 -25.13 -14.85 -24.18
CA VAL A 180 -24.14 -15.16 -25.20
C VAL A 180 -22.77 -14.68 -24.75
N ALA A 181 -22.59 -13.39 -24.47
CA ALA A 181 -21.33 -12.85 -23.96
C ALA A 181 -21.53 -12.29 -22.56
N VAL A 182 -20.53 -12.39 -21.68
CA VAL A 182 -20.60 -11.84 -20.31
C VAL A 182 -19.28 -11.16 -19.99
N ASP A 183 -19.32 -9.91 -19.54
CA ASP A 183 -18.15 -9.20 -19.00
C ASP A 183 -18.49 -8.57 -17.65
N TRP A 184 -17.52 -8.37 -16.77
CA TRP A 184 -17.80 -7.98 -15.39
C TRP A 184 -16.60 -7.37 -14.65
N SER A 185 -16.89 -6.49 -13.68
CA SER A 185 -15.91 -6.02 -12.68
C SER A 185 -16.63 -5.47 -11.45
N GLU A 186 -15.96 -5.51 -10.29
CA GLU A 186 -16.33 -4.82 -9.05
C GLU A 186 -17.84 -4.53 -8.86
N GLY A 187 -18.60 -5.58 -8.55
CA GLY A 187 -20.02 -5.40 -8.23
C GLY A 187 -20.94 -5.16 -9.43
N THR A 188 -20.46 -5.26 -10.67
CA THR A 188 -21.27 -5.04 -11.89
C THR A 188 -21.03 -6.13 -12.94
N VAL A 189 -22.10 -6.61 -13.60
CA VAL A 189 -22.06 -7.64 -14.65
C VAL A 189 -22.81 -7.14 -15.90
N LEU A 190 -22.25 -7.33 -17.08
CA LEU A 190 -22.82 -6.96 -18.37
C LEU A 190 -22.98 -8.20 -19.27
N VAL A 191 -24.21 -8.51 -19.68
CA VAL A 191 -24.54 -9.70 -20.49
C VAL A 191 -25.04 -9.29 -21.87
N GLY A 192 -24.41 -9.78 -22.94
CA GLY A 192 -24.94 -9.72 -24.31
C GLY A 192 -25.79 -10.94 -24.64
N THR A 193 -26.95 -10.74 -25.26
CA THR A 193 -27.94 -11.80 -25.53
C THR A 193 -27.96 -12.25 -26.99
N ALA A 194 -28.50 -13.45 -27.23
CA ALA A 194 -28.84 -13.93 -28.58
C ALA A 194 -29.83 -13.02 -29.33
N SER A 195 -30.64 -12.26 -28.58
CA SER A 195 -31.65 -11.33 -29.11
C SER A 195 -31.13 -9.92 -29.44
N GLY A 196 -29.81 -9.66 -29.35
CA GLY A 196 -29.22 -8.36 -29.72
C GLY A 196 -29.31 -7.28 -28.64
N GLN A 197 -29.51 -7.67 -27.39
CA GLN A 197 -29.59 -6.77 -26.24
C GLN A 197 -28.34 -6.91 -25.37
N LEU A 198 -28.03 -5.85 -24.62
CA LEU A 198 -27.09 -5.90 -23.50
C LEU A 198 -27.86 -5.68 -22.19
N MET A 199 -27.57 -6.43 -21.15
CA MET A 199 -28.21 -6.35 -19.83
C MET A 199 -27.16 -6.09 -18.76
N LEU A 200 -27.25 -4.93 -18.09
CA LEU A 200 -26.32 -4.51 -17.04
C LEU A 200 -26.96 -4.72 -15.65
N TRP A 201 -26.32 -5.53 -14.84
CA TRP A 201 -26.69 -5.88 -13.47
C TRP A 201 -25.73 -5.23 -12.48
N CYS A 202 -26.27 -4.56 -11.45
CA CYS A 202 -25.49 -4.05 -10.33
C CYS A 202 -25.75 -4.94 -9.10
N LEU A 203 -24.70 -5.62 -8.63
CA LEU A 203 -24.75 -6.64 -7.57
C LEU A 203 -25.10 -6.06 -6.19
N SER A 204 -24.79 -4.78 -5.95
CA SER A 204 -25.15 -4.06 -4.70
C SER A 204 -26.60 -3.55 -4.69
N ALA A 205 -27.28 -3.51 -5.83
CA ALA A 205 -28.65 -3.01 -5.95
C ALA A 205 -29.69 -4.15 -5.94
N THR A 206 -30.89 -3.87 -5.43
CA THR A 206 -32.06 -4.76 -5.51
C THR A 206 -32.87 -4.57 -6.81
N ALA A 207 -32.38 -3.78 -7.75
CA ALA A 207 -33.10 -3.34 -8.94
C ALA A 207 -33.01 -4.33 -10.13
N LYS A 208 -33.99 -4.22 -11.05
CA LYS A 208 -34.00 -4.88 -12.36
C LYS A 208 -32.78 -4.45 -13.22
N PRO A 209 -32.29 -5.28 -14.15
CA PRO A 209 -31.17 -4.93 -15.02
C PRO A 209 -31.51 -3.76 -15.94
N ARG A 210 -30.50 -2.92 -16.25
CA ARG A 210 -30.63 -1.93 -17.33
C ARG A 210 -30.44 -2.64 -18.67
N ILE A 211 -31.40 -2.46 -19.58
CA ILE A 211 -31.38 -3.12 -20.90
C ILE A 211 -31.03 -2.10 -21.99
N PHE A 212 -29.89 -2.28 -22.65
CA PHE A 212 -29.51 -1.53 -23.84
C PHE A 212 -29.92 -2.29 -25.10
N ARG A 213 -30.62 -1.64 -26.03
CA ARG A 213 -31.16 -2.24 -27.25
C ARG A 213 -30.55 -1.60 -28.48
N GLY A 214 -30.10 -2.40 -29.45
CA GLY A 214 -29.63 -1.84 -30.72
C GLY A 214 -29.01 -2.80 -31.71
N HIS A 215 -28.37 -3.89 -31.26
CA HIS A 215 -27.92 -4.91 -32.19
C HIS A 215 -29.11 -5.63 -32.82
N LYS A 216 -28.97 -6.02 -34.10
CA LYS A 216 -30.03 -6.67 -34.90
C LYS A 216 -29.93 -8.19 -34.92
N SER A 217 -28.95 -8.75 -34.22
CA SER A 217 -28.66 -10.18 -34.14
C SER A 217 -27.88 -10.48 -32.86
N CYS A 218 -27.46 -11.73 -32.71
CA CYS A 218 -26.66 -12.24 -31.60
C CYS A 218 -25.42 -11.39 -31.31
N VAL A 219 -25.25 -10.95 -30.05
CA VAL A 219 -24.06 -10.23 -29.58
C VAL A 219 -22.99 -11.25 -29.17
N ASP A 220 -22.04 -11.54 -30.06
CA ASP A 220 -21.05 -12.60 -29.86
C ASP A 220 -19.91 -12.21 -28.91
N VAL A 221 -19.60 -10.91 -28.74
CA VAL A 221 -18.50 -10.42 -27.87
C VAL A 221 -18.92 -9.11 -27.17
N VAL A 222 -18.54 -8.94 -25.90
CA VAL A 222 -18.72 -7.71 -25.11
C VAL A 222 -17.44 -7.43 -24.31
N ARG A 223 -17.05 -6.15 -24.20
CA ARG A 223 -15.96 -5.66 -23.35
C ARG A 223 -16.35 -4.34 -22.68
N ALA A 224 -16.08 -4.14 -21.41
CA ALA A 224 -16.45 -2.94 -20.67
C ALA A 224 -15.24 -2.22 -20.05
N SER A 225 -15.37 -0.91 -19.92
CA SER A 225 -14.64 -0.08 -18.97
C SER A 225 -15.68 0.39 -17.96
N PHE A 226 -15.99 -0.46 -16.99
CA PHE A 226 -16.97 -0.13 -15.96
C PHE A 226 -16.52 1.08 -15.13
N PRO A 227 -17.44 1.95 -14.69
CA PRO A 227 -18.89 1.94 -14.96
C PRO A 227 -19.28 2.70 -16.25
N ASP A 228 -18.33 3.19 -17.04
CA ASP A 228 -18.53 4.28 -18.01
C ASP A 228 -18.97 3.83 -19.41
N ALA A 229 -18.30 2.82 -19.97
CA ALA A 229 -18.43 2.46 -21.39
C ALA A 229 -18.35 0.96 -21.66
N ALA A 230 -18.89 0.51 -22.80
CA ALA A 230 -18.72 -0.86 -23.28
C ALA A 230 -18.66 -0.95 -24.80
N LEU A 231 -17.84 -1.85 -25.33
CA LEU A 231 -17.86 -2.30 -26.71
C LEU A 231 -18.65 -3.60 -26.83
N SER A 232 -19.39 -3.77 -27.92
CA SER A 232 -19.97 -5.05 -28.28
C SER A 232 -19.89 -5.32 -29.77
N ALA A 233 -19.66 -6.59 -30.14
CA ALA A 233 -19.59 -7.08 -31.51
C ALA A 233 -20.73 -8.05 -31.80
N CYS A 234 -21.24 -8.05 -33.03
CA CYS A 234 -22.47 -8.75 -33.39
C CYS A 234 -22.43 -9.36 -34.81
N ARG A 235 -23.21 -10.42 -35.02
CA ARG A 235 -23.45 -11.03 -36.35
C ARG A 235 -24.11 -10.10 -37.36
N ASP A 236 -24.71 -9.01 -36.91
CA ASP A 236 -25.19 -7.94 -37.79
C ASP A 236 -24.05 -7.16 -38.50
N ARG A 237 -22.80 -7.54 -38.22
CA ARG A 237 -21.53 -7.02 -38.77
C ARG A 237 -21.14 -5.65 -38.24
N THR A 238 -21.72 -5.28 -37.10
CA THR A 238 -21.46 -4.00 -36.44
C THR A 238 -20.76 -4.19 -35.11
N ILE A 239 -19.92 -3.21 -34.79
CA ILE A 239 -19.38 -2.98 -33.45
C ILE A 239 -20.07 -1.73 -32.90
N ARG A 240 -20.49 -1.78 -31.65
CA ARG A 240 -21.10 -0.64 -30.95
C ARG A 240 -20.27 -0.25 -29.73
N LEU A 241 -20.03 1.05 -29.58
CA LEU A 241 -19.52 1.64 -28.35
C LEU A 241 -20.69 2.28 -27.60
N TRP A 242 -21.04 1.70 -26.46
CA TRP A 242 -22.07 2.12 -25.54
C TRP A 242 -21.50 3.01 -24.45
N ASN A 243 -22.24 4.03 -24.06
CA ASN A 243 -22.05 4.72 -22.80
C ASN A 243 -23.06 4.14 -21.79
N LEU A 244 -22.56 3.53 -20.72
CA LEU A 244 -23.37 2.72 -19.78
C LEU A 244 -24.23 3.58 -18.84
N GLU A 245 -23.85 4.85 -18.64
CA GLU A 245 -24.62 5.82 -17.85
C GLU A 245 -25.89 6.27 -18.59
N THR A 246 -25.74 6.72 -19.84
CA THR A 246 -26.82 7.31 -20.69
C THR A 246 -27.57 6.28 -21.53
N GLY A 247 -27.00 5.08 -21.73
CA GLY A 247 -27.52 4.07 -22.65
C GLY A 247 -27.41 4.42 -24.13
N SER A 248 -26.75 5.52 -24.47
CA SER A 248 -26.48 5.89 -25.87
C SER A 248 -25.41 4.96 -26.47
N SER A 249 -25.45 4.78 -27.80
CA SER A 249 -24.48 3.96 -28.52
C SER A 249 -24.04 4.60 -29.83
N ARG A 250 -22.74 4.58 -30.10
CA ARG A 250 -22.17 4.83 -31.43
C ARG A 250 -21.99 3.50 -32.15
N ILE A 251 -22.31 3.44 -33.44
CA ILE A 251 -22.24 2.21 -34.25
C ILE A 251 -21.20 2.36 -35.36
N CYS A 252 -20.44 1.29 -35.60
CA CYS A 252 -19.55 1.16 -36.76
C CYS A 252 -19.83 -0.14 -37.51
N ARG A 253 -19.76 -0.12 -38.84
CA ARG A 253 -19.73 -1.33 -39.68
C ARG A 253 -18.27 -1.75 -39.81
N ALA A 254 -17.87 -2.75 -39.04
CA ALA A 254 -16.47 -3.11 -38.90
C ALA A 254 -15.95 -4.03 -40.02
N HIS A 255 -16.81 -4.93 -40.48
CA HIS A 255 -16.50 -5.97 -41.45
C HIS A 255 -17.72 -6.21 -42.38
N SER A 256 -17.49 -6.85 -43.53
CA SER A 256 -18.54 -7.34 -44.44
C SER A 256 -19.08 -8.72 -44.04
N SER A 257 -18.30 -9.46 -43.23
CA SER A 257 -18.66 -10.70 -42.53
C SER A 257 -18.99 -10.47 -41.04
N ALA A 258 -19.49 -11.50 -40.35
CA ALA A 258 -19.74 -11.43 -38.90
C ALA A 258 -18.43 -11.19 -38.14
N VAL A 259 -18.47 -10.34 -37.12
CA VAL A 259 -17.31 -10.05 -36.27
C VAL A 259 -17.14 -11.19 -35.27
N CYS A 260 -15.99 -11.87 -35.31
CA CYS A 260 -15.73 -13.06 -34.50
C CYS A 260 -14.84 -12.79 -33.29
N CYS A 261 -14.04 -11.73 -33.32
CA CYS A 261 -13.15 -11.35 -32.22
C CYS A 261 -13.14 -9.83 -31.99
N LEU A 262 -13.01 -9.40 -30.72
CA LEU A 262 -12.84 -8.01 -30.31
C LEU A 262 -11.90 -7.90 -29.09
N LEU A 263 -10.75 -7.24 -29.27
CA LEU A 263 -9.78 -6.95 -28.20
C LEU A 263 -9.69 -5.43 -27.99
N VAL A 264 -9.65 -4.94 -26.75
CA VAL A 264 -9.62 -3.49 -26.46
C VAL A 264 -8.52 -3.14 -25.46
N THR A 265 -7.93 -1.96 -25.62
CA THR A 265 -7.17 -1.27 -24.58
C THR A 265 -7.80 0.10 -24.34
N TRP A 266 -8.32 0.28 -23.12
CA TRP A 266 -8.98 1.52 -22.72
C TRP A 266 -7.98 2.66 -22.47
N GLU A 267 -6.71 2.35 -22.21
CA GLU A 267 -5.66 3.33 -21.90
C GLU A 267 -5.13 4.04 -23.16
N SER A 268 -4.69 3.30 -24.19
CA SER A 268 -4.27 3.90 -25.47
C SER A 268 -5.45 4.23 -26.40
N ARG A 269 -6.67 3.97 -25.93
CA ARG A 269 -7.96 4.22 -26.59
C ARG A 269 -8.09 3.53 -27.96
N GLN A 270 -7.62 2.29 -28.04
CA GLN A 270 -7.58 1.47 -29.26
C GLN A 270 -8.32 0.13 -29.09
N PHE A 271 -8.79 -0.44 -30.20
CA PHE A 271 -9.30 -1.81 -30.23
C PHE A 271 -8.98 -2.51 -31.55
N LEU A 272 -8.85 -3.84 -31.50
CA LEU A 272 -8.73 -4.72 -32.65
C LEU A 272 -10.07 -5.42 -32.89
N SER A 273 -10.40 -5.66 -34.16
CA SER A 273 -11.48 -6.56 -34.55
C SER A 273 -11.06 -7.47 -35.70
N ALA A 274 -11.66 -8.65 -35.75
CA ALA A 274 -11.54 -9.57 -36.88
C ALA A 274 -12.91 -10.08 -37.34
N GLY A 275 -13.05 -10.23 -38.66
CA GLY A 275 -14.23 -10.82 -39.28
C GLY A 275 -14.00 -12.29 -39.60
N LEU A 276 -15.06 -13.10 -39.57
CA LEU A 276 -14.99 -14.55 -39.79
C LEU A 276 -14.40 -14.95 -41.16
N MET A 277 -14.40 -14.02 -42.12
CA MET A 277 -13.79 -14.16 -43.46
C MET A 277 -12.96 -12.91 -43.85
N GLU A 278 -12.42 -12.19 -42.86
CA GLU A 278 -11.62 -10.97 -43.08
C GLU A 278 -10.44 -10.89 -42.10
N GLY A 279 -9.39 -10.18 -42.52
CA GLY A 279 -8.22 -9.91 -41.68
C GLY A 279 -8.49 -9.01 -40.47
N LEU A 280 -7.45 -8.86 -39.66
CA LEU A 280 -7.42 -8.01 -38.47
C LEU A 280 -7.51 -6.52 -38.84
N ARG A 281 -8.25 -5.72 -38.06
CA ARG A 281 -8.36 -4.26 -38.18
C ARG A 281 -8.07 -3.58 -36.84
N LEU A 282 -7.29 -2.49 -36.86
CA LEU A 282 -7.07 -1.61 -35.71
C LEU A 282 -7.96 -0.37 -35.80
N TRP A 283 -8.48 0.06 -34.65
CA TRP A 283 -9.46 1.13 -34.53
C TRP A 283 -9.14 2.06 -33.36
N HIS A 284 -9.55 3.33 -33.47
CA HIS A 284 -9.51 4.29 -32.37
C HIS A 284 -10.91 4.52 -31.78
N LEU A 285 -11.02 4.45 -30.45
CA LEU A 285 -12.30 4.52 -29.73
C LEU A 285 -13.01 5.87 -29.86
N ASP A 286 -12.26 6.97 -29.90
CA ASP A 286 -12.83 8.32 -29.88
C ASP A 286 -13.67 8.66 -31.11
N ASN A 287 -13.27 8.12 -32.27
CA ASN A 287 -13.83 8.45 -33.57
C ASN A 287 -14.44 7.25 -34.31
N LEU A 288 -14.26 6.01 -33.81
CA LEU A 288 -14.62 4.75 -34.47
C LEU A 288 -14.15 4.67 -35.95
N ARG A 289 -13.01 5.31 -36.26
CA ARG A 289 -12.39 5.29 -37.58
C ARG A 289 -11.48 4.06 -37.72
N VAL A 290 -11.58 3.44 -38.89
CA VAL A 290 -10.66 2.39 -39.38
C VAL A 290 -9.25 2.98 -39.46
N GLY A 291 -8.27 2.33 -38.81
CA GLY A 291 -6.87 2.44 -39.21
C GLY A 291 -6.60 1.50 -40.39
N GLU A 292 -5.57 1.77 -41.20
CA GLU A 292 -5.27 0.96 -42.39
C GLU A 292 -5.22 -0.55 -42.10
N ASP A 293 -5.78 -1.35 -43.01
CA ASP A 293 -5.87 -2.80 -42.89
C ASP A 293 -4.49 -3.44 -42.73
N PHE A 294 -4.37 -4.45 -41.86
CA PHE A 294 -3.12 -5.18 -41.68
C PHE A 294 -2.76 -5.96 -42.94
N THR A 295 -1.47 -5.95 -43.31
CA THR A 295 -0.98 -6.60 -44.54
C THR A 295 -0.10 -7.82 -44.24
N GLY A 296 -0.24 -8.88 -45.05
CA GLY A 296 0.65 -10.05 -45.03
C GLY A 296 0.18 -11.29 -44.25
N GLY A 297 -1.06 -11.33 -43.75
CA GLY A 297 -1.61 -12.49 -43.02
C GLY A 297 -2.89 -13.11 -43.62
N PRO A 298 -3.46 -14.13 -42.97
CA PRO A 298 -4.53 -14.97 -43.51
C PRO A 298 -5.85 -14.23 -43.67
N SER A 299 -6.63 -14.62 -44.67
CA SER A 299 -7.96 -14.05 -44.96
C SER A 299 -9.08 -14.56 -44.06
N THR A 300 -8.79 -15.51 -43.15
CA THR A 300 -9.75 -16.04 -42.18
C THR A 300 -9.13 -16.03 -40.79
N VAL A 301 -9.85 -15.51 -39.79
CA VAL A 301 -9.42 -15.47 -38.39
C VAL A 301 -10.45 -16.21 -37.53
N SER A 302 -9.98 -17.11 -36.66
CA SER A 302 -10.79 -17.94 -35.76
C SER A 302 -10.55 -17.65 -34.28
N SER A 303 -9.39 -17.10 -33.93
CA SER A 303 -9.01 -16.73 -32.56
C SER A 303 -7.92 -15.66 -32.61
N CYS A 304 -7.83 -14.84 -31.56
CA CYS A 304 -6.78 -13.84 -31.43
C CYS A 304 -6.37 -13.53 -29.99
N ALA A 305 -5.16 -13.03 -29.83
CA ALA A 305 -4.61 -12.50 -28.59
C ALA A 305 -3.82 -11.21 -28.89
N ALA A 306 -3.70 -10.30 -27.94
CA ALA A 306 -2.86 -9.12 -28.05
C ALA A 306 -2.09 -8.82 -26.75
N ASP A 307 -0.86 -8.34 -26.91
CA ASP A 307 -0.06 -7.64 -25.89
C ASP A 307 0.05 -6.18 -26.34
N TRP A 308 -0.66 -5.30 -25.62
CA TRP A 308 -0.72 -3.87 -25.93
C TRP A 308 0.49 -3.07 -25.44
N LYS A 309 1.36 -3.66 -24.60
CA LYS A 309 2.61 -3.03 -24.14
C LYS A 309 3.73 -3.22 -25.14
N GLU A 310 3.93 -4.46 -25.60
CA GLU A 310 4.91 -4.80 -26.63
C GLU A 310 4.42 -4.50 -28.05
N GLY A 311 3.14 -4.12 -28.21
CA GLY A 311 2.55 -3.75 -29.49
C GLY A 311 2.40 -4.94 -30.44
N ARG A 312 2.00 -6.11 -29.93
CA ARG A 312 1.92 -7.37 -30.71
C ARG A 312 0.53 -7.99 -30.65
N ALA A 313 0.12 -8.65 -31.72
CA ALA A 313 -1.05 -9.52 -31.70
C ALA A 313 -0.77 -10.86 -32.40
N LEU A 314 -1.53 -11.88 -32.05
CA LEU A 314 -1.43 -13.23 -32.59
C LEU A 314 -2.81 -13.66 -33.07
N THR A 315 -2.92 -14.20 -34.27
CA THR A 315 -4.18 -14.73 -34.80
C THR A 315 -4.03 -16.19 -35.24
N GLY A 316 -5.02 -17.01 -34.89
CA GLY A 316 -5.24 -18.32 -35.50
C GLY A 316 -6.18 -18.21 -36.70
N SER A 317 -5.91 -18.98 -37.74
CA SER A 317 -6.71 -19.07 -38.98
C SER A 317 -7.60 -20.31 -39.00
N ARG A 318 -8.68 -20.25 -39.80
CA ARG A 318 -9.51 -21.42 -40.10
C ARG A 318 -8.77 -22.44 -40.97
N ASP A 319 -7.82 -21.99 -41.77
CA ASP A 319 -7.03 -22.81 -42.67
C ASP A 319 -5.83 -23.47 -41.94
N GLY A 320 -5.62 -23.10 -40.67
CA GLY A 320 -4.60 -23.67 -39.78
C GLY A 320 -3.33 -22.82 -39.62
N ASP A 321 -3.27 -21.69 -40.30
CA ASP A 321 -2.19 -20.72 -40.13
C ASP A 321 -2.20 -20.08 -38.73
N VAL A 322 -1.01 -19.74 -38.24
CA VAL A 322 -0.80 -18.90 -37.06
C VAL A 322 0.07 -17.73 -37.49
N THR A 323 -0.35 -16.52 -37.14
CA THR A 323 0.28 -15.27 -37.61
C THR A 323 0.53 -14.33 -36.46
N LEU A 324 1.79 -13.92 -36.30
CA LEU A 324 2.18 -12.85 -35.36
C LEU A 324 2.19 -11.52 -36.10
N TRP A 325 1.62 -10.49 -35.47
CA TRP A 325 1.43 -9.16 -36.01
C TRP A 325 2.15 -8.13 -35.13
N ASP A 326 2.77 -7.15 -35.78
CA ASP A 326 3.23 -5.92 -35.14
C ASP A 326 2.14 -4.84 -35.30
N LEU A 327 1.64 -4.33 -34.19
CA LEU A 327 0.55 -3.34 -34.14
C LEU A 327 1.02 -1.93 -34.52
N GLY A 328 2.30 -1.62 -34.37
CA GLY A 328 2.91 -0.35 -34.77
C GLY A 328 3.20 -0.30 -36.27
N LEU A 329 3.75 -1.38 -36.83
CA LEU A 329 4.06 -1.51 -38.26
C LEU A 329 2.85 -1.96 -39.12
N ARG A 330 1.81 -2.52 -38.49
CA ARG A 330 0.59 -3.07 -39.13
C ARG A 330 0.86 -4.17 -40.16
N GLN A 331 1.87 -4.99 -39.89
CA GLN A 331 2.33 -6.06 -40.76
C GLN A 331 2.46 -7.37 -39.99
N ALA A 332 2.30 -8.49 -40.70
CA ALA A 332 2.65 -9.79 -40.18
C ALA A 332 4.18 -9.89 -40.00
N VAL A 333 4.63 -10.14 -38.78
CA VAL A 333 6.04 -10.43 -38.46
C VAL A 333 6.43 -11.78 -39.05
N TRP A 334 5.53 -12.76 -38.90
CA TRP A 334 5.59 -14.06 -39.56
C TRP A 334 4.20 -14.67 -39.64
N SER A 335 4.02 -15.59 -40.59
CA SER A 335 2.86 -16.47 -40.69
C SER A 335 3.35 -17.88 -41.02
N CYS A 336 2.85 -18.90 -40.32
CA CYS A 336 3.19 -20.29 -40.58
C CYS A 336 1.93 -21.18 -40.65
N PRO A 337 1.87 -22.17 -41.57
CA PRO A 337 0.85 -23.21 -41.57
C PRO A 337 1.12 -24.17 -40.41
N ALA A 338 0.63 -23.79 -39.23
CA ALA A 338 0.88 -24.46 -37.96
C ALA A 338 0.12 -25.78 -37.86
N HIS A 339 -1.13 -25.78 -38.28
CA HIS A 339 -2.06 -26.89 -38.07
C HIS A 339 -2.73 -27.28 -39.39
N GLU A 340 -3.14 -28.55 -39.54
CA GLU A 340 -3.85 -29.01 -40.76
C GLU A 340 -5.34 -28.61 -40.74
N GLY A 341 -5.64 -27.31 -40.69
CA GLY A 341 -6.98 -26.74 -40.49
C GLY A 341 -7.19 -26.08 -39.11
N LEU A 342 -8.42 -25.60 -38.87
CA LEU A 342 -8.85 -24.69 -37.81
C LEU A 342 -8.00 -24.67 -36.53
N VAL A 343 -7.38 -23.52 -36.27
CA VAL A 343 -6.82 -23.16 -34.96
C VAL A 343 -7.96 -22.76 -34.03
N GLU A 344 -8.13 -23.48 -32.93
CA GLU A 344 -9.27 -23.31 -32.01
C GLU A 344 -8.99 -22.25 -30.93
N ALA A 345 -7.73 -22.09 -30.52
CA ALA A 345 -7.29 -21.05 -29.60
C ALA A 345 -5.82 -20.66 -29.84
N VAL A 346 -5.50 -19.40 -29.52
CA VAL A 346 -4.13 -18.85 -29.49
C VAL A 346 -3.89 -18.04 -28.23
N SER A 347 -2.65 -17.99 -27.74
CA SER A 347 -2.26 -17.22 -26.56
C SER A 347 -0.83 -16.69 -26.67
N LEU A 348 -0.61 -15.46 -26.22
CA LEU A 348 0.68 -14.77 -26.13
C LEU A 348 1.17 -14.76 -24.68
N GLU A 349 2.48 -14.94 -24.46
CA GLU A 349 3.12 -14.77 -23.15
C GLU A 349 3.26 -13.27 -22.82
N PRO A 350 2.65 -12.74 -21.73
CA PRO A 350 2.74 -11.32 -21.37
C PRO A 350 4.20 -10.92 -21.09
N ARG A 351 4.71 -9.88 -21.78
CA ARG A 351 6.15 -9.49 -21.74
C ARG A 351 7.13 -10.61 -22.14
N GLY A 352 6.62 -11.64 -22.80
CA GLY A 352 7.34 -12.88 -23.07
C GLY A 352 8.06 -12.92 -24.40
N SER A 353 8.61 -14.10 -24.69
CA SER A 353 9.28 -14.42 -25.95
C SER A 353 8.57 -15.54 -26.72
N ARG A 354 7.37 -15.95 -26.29
CA ARG A 354 6.71 -17.19 -26.72
C ARG A 354 5.21 -17.03 -26.96
N CYS A 355 4.66 -17.98 -27.71
CA CYS A 355 3.21 -18.11 -27.89
C CYS A 355 2.76 -19.54 -28.09
N LEU A 356 1.45 -19.77 -27.93
CA LEU A 356 0.79 -21.06 -28.05
C LEU A 356 -0.29 -21.04 -29.14
N SER A 357 -0.43 -22.15 -29.87
CA SER A 357 -1.58 -22.42 -30.74
C SER A 357 -2.10 -23.84 -30.55
N VAL A 358 -3.43 -23.99 -30.57
CA VAL A 358 -4.12 -25.24 -30.22
C VAL A 358 -5.09 -25.67 -31.31
N LYS A 359 -5.10 -26.98 -31.59
CA LYS A 359 -6.12 -27.67 -32.39
C LYS A 359 -6.38 -29.05 -31.81
N GLY A 360 -7.58 -29.28 -31.27
CA GLY A 360 -7.97 -30.53 -30.64
C GLY A 360 -6.95 -30.97 -29.58
N ALA A 361 -6.46 -32.20 -29.72
CA ALA A 361 -5.46 -32.79 -28.83
C ALA A 361 -4.02 -32.24 -28.99
N VAL A 362 -3.77 -31.29 -29.90
CA VAL A 362 -2.40 -30.92 -30.31
C VAL A 362 -2.10 -29.45 -30.00
N VAL A 363 -1.01 -29.23 -29.27
CA VAL A 363 -0.57 -27.89 -28.81
C VAL A 363 0.85 -27.62 -29.30
N PHE A 364 1.03 -26.51 -30.00
CA PHE A 364 2.32 -26.07 -30.51
C PHE A 364 2.78 -24.83 -29.72
N LEU A 365 3.99 -24.89 -29.18
CA LEU A 365 4.72 -23.78 -28.56
C LEU A 365 5.70 -23.20 -29.57
N TRP A 366 5.66 -21.89 -29.73
CA TRP A 366 6.51 -21.10 -30.62
C TRP A 366 7.34 -20.09 -29.83
N ASP A 367 8.45 -19.65 -30.40
CA ASP A 367 9.01 -18.35 -30.07
C ASP A 367 8.37 -17.24 -30.95
N LEU A 368 8.59 -15.98 -30.57
CA LEU A 368 8.11 -14.84 -31.35
C LEU A 368 8.93 -14.60 -32.65
N ALA A 369 9.98 -15.39 -32.92
CA ALA A 369 10.67 -15.40 -34.21
C ALA A 369 10.05 -16.39 -35.21
N GLY A 370 9.04 -17.17 -34.79
CA GLY A 370 8.31 -18.12 -35.63
C GLY A 370 8.87 -19.54 -35.63
N ALA A 371 9.85 -19.85 -34.77
CA ALA A 371 10.36 -21.20 -34.63
C ALA A 371 9.48 -22.04 -33.69
N LEU A 372 9.12 -23.25 -34.13
CA LEU A 372 8.41 -24.23 -33.30
C LEU A 372 9.37 -24.76 -32.22
N LEU A 373 9.22 -24.27 -30.99
CA LEU A 373 10.01 -24.70 -29.83
C LEU A 373 9.60 -26.10 -29.34
N ARG A 374 8.30 -26.42 -29.35
CA ARG A 374 7.82 -27.72 -28.88
C ARG A 374 6.45 -28.09 -29.45
N ARG A 375 6.32 -29.34 -29.88
CA ARG A 375 5.02 -30.00 -30.10
C ARG A 375 4.68 -30.83 -28.86
N LEU A 376 3.51 -30.57 -28.26
CA LEU A 376 2.94 -31.38 -27.19
C LEU A 376 1.85 -32.28 -27.78
N PRO A 377 2.01 -33.62 -27.78
CA PRO A 377 0.93 -34.53 -28.11
C PRO A 377 -0.03 -34.68 -26.92
N GLY A 378 -1.32 -34.57 -27.16
CA GLY A 378 -2.35 -34.89 -26.16
C GLY A 378 -2.46 -36.39 -25.88
N PRO A 379 -3.05 -36.77 -24.74
CA PRO A 379 -3.24 -38.17 -24.38
C PRO A 379 -4.30 -38.83 -25.28
N GLY A 380 -3.90 -39.87 -26.02
CA GLY A 380 -4.83 -40.73 -26.78
C GLY A 380 -4.69 -40.61 -28.30
N ALA A 381 -3.81 -41.44 -28.88
CA ALA A 381 -3.87 -41.83 -30.29
C ALA A 381 -4.56 -43.20 -30.38
N GLY A 382 -5.89 -43.22 -30.20
CA GLY A 382 -6.74 -44.41 -30.26
C GLY A 382 -8.21 -43.99 -30.30
N ASP A 383 -9.04 -44.72 -31.06
CA ASP A 383 -10.31 -44.32 -31.70
C ASP A 383 -11.51 -43.81 -30.84
N ASP A 384 -11.31 -43.28 -29.63
CA ASP A 384 -12.35 -42.60 -28.85
C ASP A 384 -12.10 -41.07 -28.78
N PRO A 385 -13.08 -40.20 -29.12
CA PRO A 385 -12.93 -38.75 -29.09
C PRO A 385 -13.04 -38.18 -27.66
N GLY A 386 -12.06 -38.51 -26.82
CA GLY A 386 -11.90 -37.92 -25.48
C GLY A 386 -11.45 -36.45 -25.55
N SER A 387 -12.06 -35.59 -24.73
CA SER A 387 -11.72 -34.17 -24.63
C SER A 387 -10.36 -33.96 -23.96
N VAL A 388 -9.47 -33.18 -24.59
CA VAL A 388 -8.13 -32.88 -24.07
C VAL A 388 -8.11 -31.53 -23.36
N ILE A 389 -7.52 -31.50 -22.15
CA ILE A 389 -7.31 -30.29 -21.35
C ILE A 389 -5.90 -29.76 -21.56
N VAL A 390 -5.78 -28.45 -21.77
CA VAL A 390 -4.51 -27.73 -21.91
C VAL A 390 -4.67 -26.39 -21.21
N ALA A 391 -3.98 -26.20 -20.09
CA ALA A 391 -3.84 -24.88 -19.48
C ALA A 391 -2.80 -24.04 -20.25
N GLY A 392 -2.93 -22.71 -20.21
CA GLY A 392 -2.01 -21.76 -20.84
C GLY A 392 -0.66 -21.75 -20.12
N ALA A 393 0.25 -22.63 -20.51
CA ALA A 393 1.53 -22.76 -19.84
C ALA A 393 2.51 -21.65 -20.24
N LEU A 394 3.01 -20.89 -19.25
CA LEU A 394 4.31 -20.23 -19.41
C LEU A 394 5.37 -21.33 -19.55
N ILE A 395 6.24 -21.21 -20.54
CA ILE A 395 7.33 -22.16 -20.73
C ILE A 395 8.64 -21.40 -20.63
N ARG A 396 9.36 -21.52 -19.52
CA ARG A 396 10.82 -21.26 -19.51
C ARG A 396 11.56 -22.47 -20.05
N SER A 397 12.59 -22.23 -20.84
CA SER A 397 13.41 -23.29 -21.45
C SER A 397 14.55 -23.68 -20.51
N LEU A 398 14.48 -24.90 -19.97
CA LEU A 398 15.66 -25.64 -19.53
C LEU A 398 16.29 -26.32 -20.76
N THR A 399 17.61 -26.16 -20.90
CA THR A 399 18.47 -26.97 -21.77
C THR A 399 19.82 -27.19 -21.08
N PRO A 400 20.57 -28.27 -21.34
CA PRO A 400 20.14 -29.57 -21.85
C PRO A 400 20.80 -30.74 -21.07
N THR A 401 20.04 -31.49 -20.26
CA THR A 401 20.53 -32.77 -19.70
C THR A 401 19.42 -33.80 -19.53
N GLY A 402 19.73 -35.06 -19.86
CA GLY A 402 19.01 -36.22 -19.34
C GLY A 402 17.72 -36.58 -20.08
N TRP A 403 17.83 -37.51 -21.03
CA TRP A 403 16.72 -38.40 -21.33
C TRP A 403 16.40 -39.21 -20.07
N TYR A 404 15.13 -39.49 -19.78
CA TYR A 404 14.68 -40.85 -19.43
C TYR A 404 13.15 -40.94 -19.54
N ALA A 405 12.67 -41.96 -20.26
CA ALA A 405 11.28 -42.37 -20.24
C ALA A 405 11.02 -43.28 -19.03
N ALA A 406 9.78 -43.24 -18.52
CA ALA A 406 9.26 -44.21 -17.56
C ALA A 406 8.66 -45.45 -18.31
N PRO A 407 8.08 -46.47 -17.65
CA PRO A 407 8.81 -47.72 -17.45
C PRO A 407 8.10 -48.94 -18.06
N TRP A 408 8.86 -49.91 -18.60
CA TRP A 408 8.33 -51.25 -18.92
C TRP A 408 9.28 -52.38 -18.49
N SER A 409 8.70 -53.29 -17.72
CA SER A 409 9.06 -54.69 -17.38
C SER A 409 10.31 -55.38 -18.00
N GLY A 410 11.03 -56.12 -17.15
CA GLY A 410 11.66 -57.40 -17.56
C GLY A 410 13.16 -57.55 -17.22
N PRO A 411 13.67 -58.75 -16.86
CA PRO A 411 14.93 -58.85 -16.11
C PRO A 411 16.11 -59.49 -16.90
N VAL A 412 17.31 -58.94 -16.75
CA VAL A 412 18.58 -59.67 -16.94
C VAL A 412 19.59 -59.29 -15.86
N GLN A 413 20.15 -60.29 -15.18
CA GLN A 413 21.21 -60.16 -14.16
C GLN A 413 22.62 -60.33 -14.77
N ARG A 414 23.64 -59.87 -14.03
CA ARG A 414 25.07 -60.30 -14.04
C ARG A 414 25.95 -59.90 -15.25
N ALA A 415 26.61 -58.75 -15.10
CA ALA A 415 28.03 -58.44 -15.39
C ALA A 415 28.18 -56.91 -15.16
N CYS A 416 29.09 -56.35 -14.35
CA CYS A 416 30.43 -56.76 -13.96
C CYS A 416 30.70 -56.42 -12.49
N ALA A 417 30.92 -57.43 -11.64
CA ALA A 417 31.39 -57.28 -10.25
C ALA A 417 32.77 -57.93 -10.02
N GLU A 418 33.52 -58.18 -11.10
CA GLU A 418 34.79 -58.89 -11.09
C GLU A 418 35.85 -58.12 -11.88
N ARG A 419 36.71 -57.37 -11.16
CA ARG A 419 38.16 -57.14 -11.42
C ARG A 419 38.73 -55.95 -10.62
N MET A 420 38.73 -56.05 -9.29
CA MET A 420 39.73 -55.36 -8.46
C MET A 420 40.15 -56.23 -7.27
N ALA A 421 41.18 -57.07 -7.47
CA ALA A 421 42.02 -57.65 -6.42
C ALA A 421 43.32 -58.28 -7.00
N SER A 422 44.48 -57.99 -6.37
CA SER A 422 45.82 -58.63 -6.55
C SER A 422 46.52 -58.38 -7.93
N ILE A 423 47.85 -58.26 -8.11
CA ILE A 423 49.12 -58.41 -7.32
C ILE A 423 50.10 -57.29 -7.83
N GLY A 424 51.12 -56.75 -7.15
CA GLY A 424 51.57 -56.86 -5.75
C GLY A 424 53.12 -56.83 -5.54
N ALA A 425 53.68 -55.68 -5.11
CA ALA A 425 55.02 -55.42 -4.52
C ALA A 425 56.34 -55.64 -5.32
N ALA A 426 57.25 -54.64 -5.31
CA ALA A 426 58.59 -54.72 -4.69
C ALA A 426 59.49 -53.45 -4.85
N SER A 427 60.16 -53.10 -3.73
CA SER A 427 61.45 -52.39 -3.55
C SER A 427 61.93 -51.20 -4.41
N LEU A 428 62.16 -50.09 -3.69
CA LEU A 428 63.23 -49.09 -3.81
C LEU A 428 64.44 -49.44 -4.73
N SER A 429 64.60 -48.67 -5.82
CA SER A 429 65.91 -48.28 -6.39
C SER A 429 65.87 -47.08 -7.36
N ALA A 430 64.71 -46.42 -7.53
CA ALA A 430 64.50 -45.37 -8.55
C ALA A 430 64.07 -44.01 -7.95
N VAL A 431 64.54 -43.67 -6.74
CA VAL A 431 64.19 -42.41 -6.05
C VAL A 431 65.08 -41.24 -6.50
N GLU A 432 66.30 -41.52 -6.96
CA GLU A 432 67.29 -40.49 -7.34
C GLU A 432 67.09 -39.91 -8.75
N SER A 433 66.32 -40.58 -9.62
CA SER A 433 65.98 -40.10 -10.97
C SER A 433 64.77 -39.14 -11.00
N LYS A 434 64.10 -38.90 -9.86
CA LYS A 434 62.88 -38.08 -9.78
C LYS A 434 63.10 -36.61 -9.41
N VAL A 435 64.33 -36.22 -9.08
CA VAL A 435 64.63 -34.83 -8.68
C VAL A 435 64.61 -33.90 -9.89
N ASP A 436 65.17 -34.32 -11.04
CA ASP A 436 65.22 -33.49 -12.25
C ASP A 436 63.83 -33.28 -12.89
N GLN A 437 62.96 -34.30 -12.88
CA GLN A 437 61.57 -34.18 -13.37
C GLN A 437 60.70 -33.24 -12.52
N LEU A 438 61.01 -33.06 -11.23
CA LEU A 438 60.27 -32.12 -10.39
C LEU A 438 60.58 -30.66 -10.74
N GLN A 439 61.71 -30.38 -11.41
CA GLN A 439 62.13 -29.02 -11.72
C GLN A 439 61.38 -28.45 -12.94
N GLU A 440 61.21 -29.21 -14.02
CA GLU A 440 60.30 -28.84 -15.14
C GLU A 440 58.84 -28.66 -14.67
N THR A 441 58.40 -29.47 -13.70
CA THR A 441 57.03 -29.40 -13.17
C THR A 441 56.77 -28.11 -12.38
N ILE A 442 57.79 -27.53 -11.75
CA ILE A 442 57.67 -26.25 -11.01
C ILE A 442 57.55 -25.07 -11.98
N GLU A 443 58.31 -25.07 -13.08
CA GLU A 443 58.23 -24.03 -14.10
C GLU A 443 56.88 -24.03 -14.83
N SER A 444 56.29 -25.20 -15.10
CA SER A 444 54.93 -25.28 -15.68
C SER A 444 53.85 -24.71 -14.76
N HIS A 445 53.98 -24.87 -13.44
CA HIS A 445 53.04 -24.32 -12.46
C HIS A 445 53.20 -22.81 -12.26
N ALA A 446 54.40 -22.26 -12.45
CA ALA A 446 54.63 -20.81 -12.44
C ALA A 446 53.88 -20.11 -13.60
N VAL A 447 53.90 -20.71 -14.81
CA VAL A 447 53.13 -20.21 -15.97
C VAL A 447 51.62 -20.29 -15.72
N ALA A 448 51.13 -21.38 -15.10
CA ALA A 448 49.72 -21.52 -14.74
C ALA A 448 49.27 -20.49 -13.69
N LEU A 449 50.10 -20.19 -12.69
CA LEU A 449 49.83 -19.16 -11.69
C LEU A 449 49.79 -17.75 -12.30
N GLU A 450 50.69 -17.43 -13.22
CA GLU A 450 50.68 -16.12 -13.89
C GLU A 450 49.48 -15.99 -14.86
N GLN A 451 49.03 -17.08 -15.49
CA GLN A 451 47.77 -17.10 -16.26
C GLN A 451 46.54 -16.87 -15.36
N VAL A 452 46.45 -17.56 -14.21
CA VAL A 452 45.35 -17.34 -13.24
C VAL A 452 45.39 -15.91 -12.70
N ARG A 453 46.57 -15.36 -12.43
CA ARG A 453 46.75 -13.96 -12.04
C ARG A 453 46.28 -12.98 -13.12
N GLN A 454 46.64 -13.20 -14.39
CA GLN A 454 46.18 -12.36 -15.50
C GLN A 454 44.66 -12.43 -15.68
N VAL A 455 44.04 -13.61 -15.50
CA VAL A 455 42.57 -13.77 -15.49
C VAL A 455 41.95 -13.00 -14.32
N LEU A 456 42.52 -13.07 -13.12
CA LEU A 456 42.06 -12.30 -11.96
C LEU A 456 42.23 -10.79 -12.14
N GLU A 457 43.35 -10.31 -12.70
CA GLU A 457 43.56 -8.89 -13.00
C GLU A 457 42.62 -8.39 -14.12
N LEU A 458 42.28 -9.24 -15.09
CA LEU A 458 41.25 -8.96 -16.11
C LEU A 458 39.84 -8.93 -15.51
N GLN A 459 39.50 -9.88 -14.63
CA GLN A 459 38.22 -9.89 -13.91
C GLN A 459 38.08 -8.68 -12.98
N LEU A 460 39.16 -8.28 -12.31
CA LEU A 460 39.19 -7.08 -11.46
C LEU A 460 39.01 -5.81 -12.31
N LYS A 461 39.71 -5.68 -13.44
CA LYS A 461 39.51 -4.56 -14.38
C LYS A 461 38.11 -4.55 -15.00
N GLN A 462 37.54 -5.72 -15.28
CA GLN A 462 36.15 -5.84 -15.72
C GLN A 462 35.18 -5.39 -14.63
N GLN A 463 35.35 -5.82 -13.37
CA GLN A 463 34.54 -5.36 -12.23
C GLN A 463 34.70 -3.85 -11.96
N GLU A 464 35.92 -3.29 -12.06
CA GLU A 464 36.14 -1.84 -11.97
C GLU A 464 35.47 -1.08 -13.11
N SER A 465 35.50 -1.61 -14.34
CA SER A 465 34.85 -0.99 -15.50
C SER A 465 33.32 -1.06 -15.40
N ALA A 466 32.78 -2.19 -14.95
CA ALA A 466 31.36 -2.38 -14.67
C ALA A 466 30.90 -1.48 -13.52
N SER A 467 31.72 -1.32 -12.46
CA SER A 467 31.45 -0.41 -11.34
C SER A 467 31.49 1.05 -11.78
N LYS A 468 32.41 1.43 -12.68
CA LYS A 468 32.47 2.78 -13.28
C LYS A 468 31.30 3.04 -14.23
N MET A 469 30.88 2.05 -15.04
CA MET A 469 29.67 2.14 -15.85
C MET A 469 28.42 2.26 -14.97
N SER A 470 28.28 1.42 -13.94
CA SER A 470 27.19 1.49 -12.96
C SER A 470 27.13 2.87 -12.29
N LEU A 471 28.26 3.42 -11.83
CA LEU A 471 28.38 4.79 -11.33
C LEU A 471 27.91 5.84 -12.35
N GLN A 472 28.26 5.69 -13.63
CA GLN A 472 27.86 6.63 -14.68
C GLN A 472 26.38 6.50 -15.05
N THR A 473 25.82 5.30 -15.04
CA THR A 473 24.40 5.03 -15.25
C THR A 473 23.55 5.52 -14.06
N GLU A 474 24.03 5.35 -12.83
CA GLU A 474 23.37 5.80 -11.59
C GLU A 474 23.40 7.33 -11.47
N VAL A 475 24.50 7.98 -11.86
CA VAL A 475 24.55 9.45 -11.98
C VAL A 475 23.65 9.95 -13.12
N ARG A 476 23.52 9.21 -14.23
CA ARG A 476 22.56 9.52 -15.29
C ARG A 476 21.12 9.37 -14.82
N SER A 477 20.74 8.25 -14.19
CA SER A 477 19.37 8.02 -13.72
C SER A 477 18.96 9.04 -12.64
N LEU A 478 19.87 9.41 -11.73
CA LEU A 478 19.63 10.51 -10.79
C LEU A 478 19.51 11.87 -11.49
N SER A 479 20.25 12.12 -12.57
CA SER A 479 20.08 13.34 -13.39
C SER A 479 18.78 13.33 -14.20
N GLU A 480 18.28 12.16 -14.61
CA GLU A 480 17.00 11.98 -15.29
C GLU A 480 15.82 12.13 -14.30
N CYS A 481 15.95 11.66 -13.06
CA CYS A 481 15.03 11.97 -11.96
C CYS A 481 14.97 13.47 -11.67
N ILE A 482 16.12 14.15 -11.65
CA ILE A 482 16.19 15.60 -11.47
C ILE A 482 15.54 16.32 -12.66
N ALA A 483 15.81 15.90 -13.89
CA ALA A 483 15.17 16.47 -15.08
C ALA A 483 13.64 16.26 -15.10
N ALA A 484 13.16 15.07 -14.70
CA ALA A 484 11.73 14.80 -14.58
C ALA A 484 11.07 15.61 -13.44
N ALA A 485 11.76 15.80 -12.31
CA ALA A 485 11.31 16.67 -11.23
C ALA A 485 11.28 18.15 -11.67
N GLU A 486 12.32 18.62 -12.37
CA GLU A 486 12.38 19.96 -12.98
C GLU A 486 11.27 20.16 -14.02
N GLU A 487 10.90 19.14 -14.80
CA GLU A 487 9.81 19.18 -15.78
C GLU A 487 8.43 19.21 -15.10
N VAL A 488 8.22 18.44 -14.03
CA VAL A 488 7.01 18.51 -13.18
C VAL A 488 6.92 19.88 -12.49
N GLU A 489 8.03 20.43 -12.01
CA GLU A 489 8.07 21.77 -11.41
C GLU A 489 7.85 22.87 -12.45
N ALA A 490 8.37 22.71 -13.68
CA ALA A 490 8.09 23.58 -14.82
C ALA A 490 6.62 23.49 -15.27
N ALA A 491 6.00 22.32 -15.21
CA ALA A 491 4.56 22.15 -15.41
C ALA A 491 3.77 22.89 -14.31
N ARG A 492 4.15 22.74 -13.04
CA ARG A 492 3.55 23.48 -11.91
C ARG A 492 3.66 25.01 -12.10
N ARG A 493 4.80 25.49 -12.61
CA ARG A 493 5.00 26.91 -13.02
C ARG A 493 4.14 27.33 -14.21
N ARG A 494 3.89 26.46 -15.20
CA ARG A 494 3.04 26.76 -16.37
C ARG A 494 1.55 26.84 -16.04
N TRP A 495 1.05 25.96 -15.17
CA TRP A 495 -0.39 25.83 -14.91
C TRP A 495 -0.90 26.63 -13.70
N GLY A 496 -0.01 27.20 -12.88
CA GLY A 496 -0.34 28.19 -11.84
C GLY A 496 -1.16 27.67 -10.64
N ARG A 497 -1.60 26.40 -10.66
CA ARG A 497 -2.28 25.72 -9.55
C ARG A 497 -1.38 24.65 -8.95
N ASP A 498 -1.45 24.54 -7.62
CA ASP A 498 -0.90 23.41 -6.89
C ASP A 498 -1.78 22.17 -7.12
N PRO A 499 -1.27 21.02 -7.57
CA PRO A 499 -2.12 19.87 -7.94
C PRO A 499 -2.96 19.29 -6.80
N GLY A 500 -2.63 19.57 -5.54
CA GLY A 500 -3.46 19.22 -4.36
C GLY A 500 -4.50 20.28 -3.97
N GLN A 501 -4.56 21.41 -4.67
CA GLN A 501 -5.44 22.54 -4.35
C GLN A 501 -6.65 22.59 -5.29
N GLU A 502 -7.73 21.89 -4.91
CA GLU A 502 -9.03 21.92 -5.61
C GLU A 502 -9.77 23.28 -5.43
N PHE A 503 -9.51 24.03 -4.34
CA PHE A 503 -10.22 25.28 -3.98
C PHE A 503 -9.26 26.41 -3.57
N SER A 504 -9.62 27.66 -3.86
CA SER A 504 -8.83 28.84 -3.52
C SER A 504 -8.64 29.04 -2.01
N MET A 505 -7.45 29.46 -1.59
CA MET A 505 -7.12 29.66 -0.18
C MET A 505 -7.64 31.03 0.28
N TYR A 506 -8.90 31.11 0.72
CA TYR A 506 -9.43 32.33 1.32
C TYR A 506 -8.92 32.51 2.76
N THR A 507 -8.69 33.75 3.16
CA THR A 507 -8.14 34.14 4.47
C THR A 507 -8.72 35.48 4.94
N VAL A 508 -8.60 35.78 6.23
CA VAL A 508 -9.02 37.06 6.83
C VAL A 508 -7.78 37.78 7.36
N GLY A 509 -7.64 39.09 7.14
CA GLY A 509 -6.53 39.87 7.70
C GLY A 509 -6.55 39.86 9.24
N LEU A 510 -5.39 39.65 9.89
CA LEU A 510 -5.30 39.49 11.34
C LEU A 510 -5.90 40.68 12.11
N ASP A 511 -5.70 41.91 11.65
CA ASP A 511 -6.25 43.10 12.31
C ASP A 511 -7.79 43.11 12.35
N PHE A 512 -8.45 42.60 11.30
CA PHE A 512 -9.90 42.38 11.29
C PHE A 512 -10.27 41.21 12.19
N PHE A 513 -9.53 40.10 12.12
CA PHE A 513 -9.76 38.91 12.96
C PHE A 513 -9.71 39.23 14.46
N LEU A 514 -8.83 40.16 14.87
CA LEU A 514 -8.70 40.67 16.24
C LEU A 514 -9.82 41.63 16.66
N GLN A 515 -10.67 42.10 15.74
CA GLN A 515 -11.81 42.98 16.01
C GLN A 515 -13.16 42.25 15.95
N MET A 516 -13.21 41.04 15.38
CA MET A 516 -14.45 40.26 15.30
C MET A 516 -15.00 39.91 16.68
N THR A 517 -16.30 40.13 16.88
CA THR A 517 -17.05 39.77 18.09
C THR A 517 -17.77 38.42 17.96
N GLU A 518 -18.03 37.99 16.73
CA GLU A 518 -18.79 36.79 16.35
C GLU A 518 -18.10 36.12 15.14
N LEU A 519 -18.19 34.80 15.01
CA LEU A 519 -17.72 34.06 13.83
C LEU A 519 -18.85 34.00 12.78
N LYS A 520 -18.60 34.53 11.58
CA LYS A 520 -19.58 34.55 10.48
C LYS A 520 -19.30 33.48 9.46
N ALA A 521 -20.35 32.92 8.88
CA ALA A 521 -20.22 31.95 7.80
C ALA A 521 -19.45 32.55 6.61
N HIS A 522 -18.72 31.69 5.87
CA HIS A 522 -17.97 32.06 4.68
C HIS A 522 -18.75 32.94 3.69
N GLU A 523 -20.02 32.62 3.43
CA GLU A 523 -20.89 33.38 2.53
C GLU A 523 -21.14 34.84 2.99
N GLU A 524 -21.25 35.07 4.30
CA GLU A 524 -21.37 36.43 4.88
C GLU A 524 -20.03 37.17 4.85
N MET A 525 -18.92 36.45 5.08
CA MET A 525 -17.57 37.00 5.01
C MET A 525 -17.16 37.36 3.57
N MET A 526 -17.69 36.63 2.56
CA MET A 526 -17.57 36.97 1.14
C MET A 526 -18.41 38.21 0.79
N THR A 527 -19.69 38.28 1.18
CA THR A 527 -20.55 39.42 0.84
C THR A 527 -20.14 40.73 1.54
N SER A 528 -19.46 40.65 2.68
CA SER A 528 -18.85 41.79 3.38
C SER A 528 -17.44 42.16 2.87
N ASN A 529 -16.90 41.48 1.85
CA ASN A 529 -15.55 41.67 1.32
C ASN A 529 -14.42 41.55 2.38
N LEU A 530 -14.62 40.74 3.43
CA LEU A 530 -13.63 40.51 4.49
C LEU A 530 -12.69 39.31 4.21
N LEU A 531 -13.04 38.46 3.25
CA LEU A 531 -12.18 37.38 2.77
C LEU A 531 -11.29 37.83 1.61
N VAL A 532 -10.03 37.40 1.68
CA VAL A 532 -9.00 37.66 0.67
C VAL A 532 -8.46 36.32 0.17
N GLU A 533 -8.42 36.14 -1.15
CA GLU A 533 -7.73 35.00 -1.77
C GLU A 533 -6.21 35.16 -1.58
N PHE A 534 -5.61 34.26 -0.82
CA PHE A 534 -4.23 34.39 -0.37
C PHE A 534 -3.21 33.98 -1.43
N HIS A 535 -2.23 34.84 -1.65
CA HIS A 535 -0.99 34.54 -2.35
C HIS A 535 0.21 35.10 -1.56
N GLU A 536 1.39 34.49 -1.69
CA GLU A 536 2.58 34.79 -0.85
C GLU A 536 3.08 36.24 -0.95
N GLY A 537 2.67 36.97 -2.00
CA GLY A 537 2.98 38.39 -2.17
C GLY A 537 2.22 39.33 -1.22
N LEU A 538 1.14 38.88 -0.58
CA LEU A 538 0.36 39.70 0.37
C LEU A 538 1.03 39.83 1.75
N GLY A 539 1.77 38.81 2.17
CA GLY A 539 2.29 38.72 3.54
C GLY A 539 2.46 37.28 4.00
N SER A 540 2.24 37.04 5.29
CA SER A 540 2.42 35.72 5.92
C SER A 540 1.07 35.08 6.25
N ALA A 541 0.83 33.86 5.74
CA ALA A 541 -0.35 33.09 6.12
C ALA A 541 -0.16 32.41 7.48
N MET A 542 -1.23 32.37 8.27
CA MET A 542 -1.35 31.70 9.56
C MET A 542 -2.49 30.68 9.51
N PHE A 543 -2.19 29.41 9.71
CA PHE A 543 -3.18 28.32 9.79
C PHE A 543 -3.63 28.13 11.24
N LEU A 544 -4.94 28.16 11.51
CA LEU A 544 -5.49 27.85 12.83
C LEU A 544 -6.08 26.43 12.83
N SER A 545 -5.33 25.49 13.41
CA SER A 545 -5.81 24.13 13.70
C SER A 545 -6.48 24.12 15.06
N HIS A 546 -7.74 23.70 15.14
CA HIS A 546 -8.54 23.72 16.36
C HIS A 546 -9.51 22.52 16.42
N GLN A 547 -10.35 22.45 17.47
CA GLN A 547 -11.40 21.43 17.60
C GLN A 547 -12.77 22.12 17.64
N TRP A 548 -13.77 21.53 16.97
CA TRP A 548 -15.16 22.02 17.02
C TRP A 548 -15.80 21.72 18.38
N LEU A 549 -16.42 22.73 18.98
CA LEU A 549 -17.11 22.66 20.28
C LEU A 549 -18.58 22.24 20.19
N ALA A 550 -19.16 22.22 18.98
CA ALA A 550 -20.49 21.68 18.72
C ALA A 550 -20.58 21.10 17.30
N ASP A 551 -21.50 20.16 17.05
CA ASP A 551 -21.71 19.52 15.74
C ASP A 551 -22.07 20.50 14.59
N HIS A 552 -22.56 21.69 14.91
CA HIS A 552 -23.04 22.68 13.93
C HIS A 552 -22.26 24.00 13.95
N HIS A 553 -21.37 24.21 14.93
CA HIS A 553 -20.60 25.44 15.05
C HIS A 553 -19.26 25.20 15.75
N PRO A 554 -18.14 25.72 15.23
CA PRO A 554 -16.81 25.45 15.78
C PRO A 554 -16.61 25.97 17.20
N ASP A 555 -17.19 27.13 17.54
CA ASP A 555 -16.97 27.83 18.82
C ASP A 555 -18.20 28.71 19.20
N PRO A 556 -19.33 28.10 19.64
CA PRO A 556 -20.61 28.78 19.79
C PRO A 556 -20.60 29.85 20.89
N ASN A 557 -19.76 29.69 21.92
CA ASN A 557 -19.62 30.64 23.02
C ASN A 557 -18.47 31.66 22.81
N HIS A 558 -17.73 31.51 21.71
CA HIS A 558 -16.56 32.32 21.33
C HIS A 558 -15.39 32.19 22.32
N GLU A 559 -15.23 31.02 22.93
CA GLU A 559 -14.21 30.72 23.94
C GLU A 559 -12.83 30.54 23.30
N GLN A 560 -12.74 29.75 22.22
CA GLN A 560 -11.49 29.56 21.47
C GLN A 560 -11.07 30.87 20.78
N LEU A 561 -12.01 31.58 20.16
CA LEU A 561 -11.78 32.87 19.50
C LEU A 561 -11.19 33.90 20.47
N ARG A 562 -11.79 34.08 21.65
CA ARG A 562 -11.27 35.02 22.67
C ARG A 562 -9.86 34.65 23.14
N VAL A 563 -9.62 33.36 23.40
CA VAL A 563 -8.28 32.87 23.80
C VAL A 563 -7.23 33.18 22.74
N PHE A 564 -7.53 32.92 21.47
CA PHE A 564 -6.64 33.22 20.36
C PHE A 564 -6.41 34.73 20.18
N GLN A 565 -7.46 35.54 20.17
CA GLN A 565 -7.35 37.00 20.03
C GLN A 565 -6.49 37.59 21.15
N ASP A 566 -6.72 37.21 22.40
CA ASP A 566 -5.92 37.69 23.54
C ASP A 566 -4.47 37.16 23.49
N ALA A 567 -4.25 35.92 23.05
CA ALA A 567 -2.90 35.39 22.83
C ALA A 567 -2.13 36.25 21.81
N MET A 568 -2.74 36.56 20.67
CA MET A 568 -2.13 37.37 19.62
C MET A 568 -1.90 38.82 20.05
N ARG A 569 -2.87 39.46 20.74
CA ARG A 569 -2.67 40.80 21.34
C ARG A 569 -1.49 40.80 22.32
N ASN A 570 -1.36 39.76 23.16
CA ASN A 570 -0.26 39.64 24.13
C ASN A 570 1.10 39.38 23.47
N LEU A 571 1.15 38.59 22.40
CA LEU A 571 2.37 38.32 21.63
C LEU A 571 2.83 39.57 20.86
N MET A 572 1.92 40.24 20.13
CA MET A 572 2.25 41.44 19.35
C MET A 572 2.63 42.63 20.24
N SER A 573 2.03 42.77 21.42
CA SER A 573 2.44 43.79 22.40
C SER A 573 3.74 43.43 23.15
N GLY A 574 4.23 42.19 23.04
CA GLY A 574 5.40 41.69 23.78
C GLY A 574 5.15 41.45 25.28
N VAL A 575 3.88 41.49 25.72
CA VAL A 575 3.45 41.14 27.08
C VAL A 575 3.71 39.66 27.38
N THR A 576 3.53 38.79 26.37
CA THR A 576 3.97 37.40 26.37
C THR A 576 4.99 37.15 25.26
N ARG A 577 5.60 35.97 25.28
CA ARG A 577 6.53 35.49 24.25
C ARG A 577 6.27 34.01 24.03
N VAL A 578 6.44 33.54 22.79
CA VAL A 578 6.44 32.11 22.52
C VAL A 578 7.67 31.49 23.22
N THR A 579 7.43 30.47 24.03
CA THR A 579 8.46 29.81 24.84
C THR A 579 8.84 28.44 24.27
N LEU A 580 10.07 28.00 24.51
CA LEU A 580 10.47 26.64 24.19
C LEU A 580 10.05 25.70 25.35
N PRO A 581 9.38 24.56 25.08
CA PRO A 581 9.08 23.56 26.11
C PRO A 581 10.35 23.03 26.79
N VAL A 582 10.22 22.55 28.02
CA VAL A 582 11.37 22.06 28.81
C VAL A 582 12.09 20.91 28.11
N ALA A 583 11.35 19.88 27.67
CA ALA A 583 11.87 18.76 26.89
C ALA A 583 12.63 19.21 25.63
N ALA A 584 12.11 20.23 24.95
CA ALA A 584 12.68 20.73 23.70
C ALA A 584 14.01 21.47 23.94
N GLU A 585 14.10 22.31 24.97
CA GLU A 585 15.37 22.97 25.35
C GLU A 585 16.41 21.95 25.85
N LEU A 586 15.97 20.86 26.47
CA LEU A 586 16.83 19.79 26.97
C LEU A 586 17.44 18.94 25.84
N LEU A 587 16.63 18.56 24.85
CA LEU A 587 17.04 17.66 23.76
C LEU A 587 17.74 18.38 22.61
N PHE A 588 17.26 19.56 22.22
CA PHE A 588 17.73 20.28 21.03
C PHE A 588 18.52 21.55 21.36
N GLY A 589 18.65 21.90 22.65
CA GLY A 589 19.18 23.19 23.07
C GLY A 589 18.21 24.33 22.76
N ARG A 590 18.72 25.56 22.70
CA ARG A 590 17.87 26.73 22.42
C ARG A 590 17.62 26.88 20.93
N LEU A 591 16.36 26.71 20.55
CA LEU A 591 15.82 27.02 19.23
C LEU A 591 15.33 28.48 19.18
N PRO A 592 15.30 29.11 17.99
CA PRO A 592 14.67 30.42 17.82
C PRO A 592 13.15 30.32 18.01
N CYS A 593 12.59 31.28 18.75
CA CYS A 593 11.14 31.45 18.92
C CYS A 593 10.71 32.77 18.25
N PRO A 594 9.49 32.85 17.68
CA PRO A 594 8.99 34.07 17.09
C PRO A 594 8.80 35.16 18.16
N THR A 595 9.19 36.37 17.80
CA THR A 595 9.16 37.57 18.61
C THR A 595 7.97 38.47 18.25
N ALA A 596 7.71 39.48 19.07
CA ALA A 596 6.70 40.50 18.80
C ALA A 596 6.95 41.27 17.49
N ASP A 597 8.20 41.33 17.03
CA ASP A 597 8.59 42.03 15.81
C ASP A 597 8.41 41.13 14.58
N ASP A 598 8.62 39.81 14.69
CA ASP A 598 8.33 38.85 13.63
C ASP A 598 6.83 38.85 13.26
N PHE A 599 5.95 38.99 14.25
CA PHE A 599 4.49 39.12 14.04
C PHE A 599 4.06 40.47 13.45
N LYS A 600 4.94 41.47 13.42
CA LYS A 600 4.69 42.81 12.83
C LYS A 600 5.42 43.05 11.51
N ALA A 601 6.42 42.22 11.20
CA ALA A 601 7.30 42.41 10.04
C ALA A 601 6.56 42.33 8.70
N LYS A 602 5.44 41.60 8.65
CA LYS A 602 4.58 41.45 7.47
C LYS A 602 3.10 41.42 7.91
N PRO A 603 2.16 41.85 7.04
CA PRO A 603 0.74 41.59 7.26
C PRO A 603 0.46 40.09 7.42
N ILE A 604 -0.36 39.72 8.41
CA ILE A 604 -0.72 38.33 8.68
C ILE A 604 -2.14 38.06 8.18
N PHE A 605 -2.31 36.94 7.46
CA PHE A 605 -3.58 36.47 6.94
C PHE A 605 -3.96 35.15 7.60
N VAL A 606 -5.07 35.15 8.32
CA VAL A 606 -5.55 34.02 9.14
C VAL A 606 -6.46 33.13 8.29
N TRP A 607 -6.14 31.84 8.25
CA TRP A 607 -7.02 30.79 7.76
C TRP A 607 -7.70 30.10 8.95
N TYR A 608 -9.03 30.06 8.93
CA TYR A 608 -9.88 29.40 9.93
C TYR A 608 -11.04 28.73 9.20
N ASP A 609 -11.24 27.44 9.41
CA ASP A 609 -12.04 26.57 8.54
C ASP A 609 -13.47 27.08 8.29
N TYR A 610 -14.17 27.54 9.33
CA TYR A 610 -15.56 27.98 9.29
C TYR A 610 -15.76 29.29 8.52
N LEU A 611 -14.77 30.19 8.58
CA LEU A 611 -14.76 31.46 7.84
C LEU A 611 -14.29 31.26 6.40
N CYS A 612 -13.35 30.34 6.18
CA CYS A 612 -12.61 30.19 4.92
C CYS A 612 -13.19 29.11 3.99
N CYS A 613 -14.04 28.21 4.49
CA CYS A 613 -14.73 27.17 3.71
C CYS A 613 -16.25 27.42 3.63
N PRO A 614 -16.91 27.23 2.47
CA PRO A 614 -18.35 27.45 2.30
C PRO A 614 -19.25 26.65 3.26
N GLN A 615 -20.19 27.33 3.94
CA GLN A 615 -21.09 26.73 4.94
C GLN A 615 -22.52 26.51 4.43
N GLY A 616 -22.87 27.04 3.25
CA GLY A 616 -24.19 26.92 2.66
C GLY A 616 -24.66 25.48 2.45
N VAL A 617 -25.98 25.27 2.52
CA VAL A 617 -26.66 23.97 2.38
C VAL A 617 -26.86 23.56 0.91
N SER A 618 -26.58 24.46 -0.04
CA SER A 618 -26.75 24.17 -1.47
C SER A 618 -25.80 23.05 -1.94
N SER A 619 -26.21 22.29 -2.97
CA SER A 619 -25.35 21.25 -3.55
C SER A 619 -24.03 21.81 -4.11
N THR A 620 -24.03 23.06 -4.59
CA THR A 620 -22.82 23.78 -5.01
C THR A 620 -21.92 24.11 -3.82
N SER A 621 -22.48 24.71 -2.76
CA SER A 621 -21.75 25.01 -1.51
C SER A 621 -21.17 23.73 -0.88
N ALA A 622 -21.92 22.63 -0.89
CA ALA A 622 -21.45 21.34 -0.43
C ALA A 622 -20.25 20.83 -1.25
N ARG A 623 -20.29 20.90 -2.60
CA ARG A 623 -19.14 20.53 -3.45
C ARG A 623 -17.92 21.40 -3.17
N GLN A 624 -18.11 22.72 -3.08
CA GLN A 624 -17.02 23.66 -2.78
C GLN A 624 -16.42 23.42 -1.38
N ARG A 625 -17.24 23.09 -0.38
CA ARG A 625 -16.77 22.71 0.97
C ARG A 625 -15.90 21.45 0.93
N HIS A 626 -16.29 20.41 0.18
CA HIS A 626 -15.47 19.21 0.04
C HIS A 626 -14.12 19.51 -0.66
N ALA A 627 -14.14 20.35 -1.71
CA ALA A 627 -12.92 20.80 -2.38
C ALA A 627 -12.00 21.64 -1.46
N ALA A 628 -12.58 22.50 -0.63
CA ALA A 628 -11.85 23.28 0.38
C ALA A 628 -11.21 22.37 1.45
N ILE A 629 -11.97 21.39 1.97
CA ILE A 629 -11.48 20.41 2.94
C ILE A 629 -10.33 19.56 2.37
N ARG A 630 -10.45 19.08 1.13
CA ARG A 630 -9.36 18.33 0.44
C ARG A 630 -8.11 19.16 0.20
N SER A 631 -8.26 20.49 0.06
CA SER A 631 -7.17 21.44 -0.15
C SER A 631 -6.45 21.86 1.14
N ILE A 632 -6.95 21.49 2.34
CA ILE A 632 -6.36 21.84 3.64
C ILE A 632 -4.86 21.50 3.72
N PRO A 633 -4.38 20.30 3.34
CA PRO A 633 -2.96 19.99 3.40
C PRO A 633 -2.10 20.91 2.54
N SER A 634 -2.58 21.30 1.35
CA SER A 634 -1.93 22.31 0.50
C SER A 634 -1.89 23.69 1.18
N TYR A 635 -2.97 24.14 1.83
CA TYR A 635 -2.98 25.41 2.58
C TYR A 635 -1.92 25.43 3.69
N VAL A 636 -1.84 24.35 4.48
CA VAL A 636 -0.86 24.21 5.55
C VAL A 636 0.58 24.38 5.06
N THR A 637 0.93 23.87 3.87
CA THR A 637 2.29 24.04 3.33
C THR A 637 2.68 25.48 3.05
N LYS A 638 1.70 26.34 2.71
CA LYS A 638 1.88 27.77 2.40
C LYS A 638 1.96 28.66 3.65
N CYS A 639 1.59 28.15 4.81
CA CYS A 639 1.58 28.93 6.04
C CYS A 639 2.98 29.08 6.66
N GLU A 640 3.25 30.28 7.17
CA GLU A 640 4.45 30.60 7.93
C GLU A 640 4.25 30.33 9.43
N TYR A 641 3.02 30.51 9.90
CA TYR A 641 2.61 30.20 11.26
C TYR A 641 1.57 29.08 11.22
N PHE A 642 1.81 27.98 11.92
CA PHE A 642 0.84 26.93 12.17
C PHE A 642 0.49 26.97 13.65
N VAL A 643 -0.76 27.31 13.98
CA VAL A 643 -1.20 27.49 15.36
C VAL A 643 -2.09 26.32 15.75
N VAL A 644 -1.70 25.60 16.80
CA VAL A 644 -2.51 24.60 17.48
C VAL A 644 -3.28 25.32 18.59
N LEU A 645 -4.54 25.67 18.30
CA LEU A 645 -5.44 26.31 19.25
C LEU A 645 -6.21 25.24 20.01
N CYS A 646 -5.78 24.98 21.25
CA CYS A 646 -6.27 23.88 22.07
C CYS A 646 -6.45 24.27 23.55
N PRO A 647 -7.21 25.33 23.85
CA PRO A 647 -7.55 25.64 25.24
C PRO A 647 -8.34 24.50 25.88
N THR A 648 -8.21 24.36 27.20
CA THR A 648 -9.04 23.45 27.98
C THR A 648 -10.46 24.02 28.08
N VAL A 649 -11.37 23.47 27.28
CA VAL A 649 -12.78 23.90 27.16
C VAL A 649 -13.69 22.67 27.05
N GLU A 650 -14.93 22.80 27.49
CA GLU A 650 -15.93 21.73 27.43
C GLU A 650 -16.68 21.77 26.08
N ARG A 651 -16.87 20.60 25.47
CA ARG A 651 -17.70 20.45 24.27
C ARG A 651 -19.18 20.49 24.63
N ALA A 652 -19.95 21.32 23.95
CA ALA A 652 -21.34 21.63 24.30
C ALA A 652 -22.31 20.44 24.17
N ASP A 653 -22.01 19.47 23.28
CA ASP A 653 -22.94 18.39 22.94
C ASP A 653 -22.87 17.17 23.91
N ASN A 654 -21.68 16.93 24.50
CA ASN A 654 -21.37 15.69 25.21
C ASN A 654 -20.52 15.88 26.49
N SER A 655 -20.27 17.13 26.92
CA SER A 655 -19.42 17.46 28.07
C SER A 655 -17.99 16.91 28.01
N GLU A 656 -17.49 16.55 26.81
CA GLU A 656 -16.12 16.10 26.61
C GLU A 656 -15.15 17.29 26.75
N ILE A 657 -14.12 17.16 27.60
CA ILE A 657 -13.11 18.21 27.75
C ILE A 657 -12.11 18.12 26.60
N LEU A 658 -11.99 19.21 25.84
CA LEU A 658 -11.08 19.34 24.72
C LEU A 658 -9.77 20.02 25.14
N GLY A 659 -8.70 19.79 24.39
CA GLY A 659 -7.36 20.29 24.70
C GLY A 659 -6.27 19.57 23.89
N LEU A 660 -4.99 19.87 24.16
CA LEU A 660 -3.87 19.39 23.34
C LEU A 660 -3.84 17.86 23.13
N ALA A 661 -4.27 17.08 24.13
CA ALA A 661 -4.31 15.63 24.05
C ALA A 661 -5.42 15.09 23.13
N THR A 662 -6.63 15.66 23.18
CA THR A 662 -7.73 15.26 22.29
C THR A 662 -7.52 15.81 20.88
N TRP A 663 -6.94 17.02 20.74
CA TRP A 663 -6.44 17.53 19.46
C TRP A 663 -5.45 16.55 18.81
N ALA A 664 -4.41 16.13 19.55
CA ALA A 664 -3.40 15.20 19.05
C ALA A 664 -3.94 13.77 18.77
N ALA A 665 -5.14 13.44 19.25
CA ALA A 665 -5.82 12.18 18.95
C ALA A 665 -6.66 12.24 17.67
N ARG A 666 -7.08 13.41 17.17
CA ARG A 666 -7.94 13.51 15.96
C ARG A 666 -7.16 13.27 14.68
N GLY A 667 -7.71 12.46 13.77
CA GLY A 667 -7.11 12.15 12.47
C GLY A 667 -6.87 13.37 11.58
N TRP A 668 -7.83 14.30 11.51
CA TRP A 668 -7.68 15.57 10.80
C TRP A 668 -6.55 16.43 11.36
N CYS A 669 -6.46 16.60 12.68
CA CYS A 669 -5.41 17.38 13.33
C CYS A 669 -4.01 16.74 13.13
N ARG A 670 -3.92 15.40 13.16
CA ARG A 670 -2.70 14.65 12.77
C ARG A 670 -2.34 14.85 11.30
N THR A 671 -3.33 14.91 10.41
CA THR A 671 -3.14 15.18 8.98
C THR A 671 -2.56 16.57 8.76
N GLU A 672 -3.09 17.58 9.43
CA GLU A 672 -2.60 18.96 9.36
C GLU A 672 -1.17 19.08 9.91
N ARG A 673 -0.85 18.41 11.04
CA ARG A 673 0.53 18.32 11.54
C ARG A 673 1.46 17.65 10.53
N LEU A 674 1.08 16.51 9.99
CA LEU A 674 1.90 15.78 9.01
C LEU A 674 2.09 16.58 7.71
N ALA A 675 1.05 17.30 7.26
CA ALA A 675 1.15 18.21 6.13
C ALA A 675 2.16 19.35 6.38
N ARG A 676 2.24 19.83 7.63
CA ARG A 676 3.26 20.80 8.06
C ARG A 676 4.67 20.19 8.05
N GLU A 677 4.85 18.99 8.58
CA GLU A 677 6.13 18.25 8.55
C GLU A 677 6.63 17.96 7.12
N LEU A 678 5.71 17.57 6.22
CA LEU A 678 5.99 17.25 4.82
C LEU A 678 6.21 18.50 3.94
N SER A 679 5.92 19.72 4.43
CA SER A 679 6.11 20.93 3.64
C SER A 679 7.57 21.11 3.15
N ALA A 680 7.74 21.53 1.90
CA ALA A 680 9.02 21.90 1.31
C ALA A 680 9.52 23.30 1.77
N ARG A 681 8.64 24.11 2.38
CA ARG A 681 8.95 25.48 2.83
C ARG A 681 10.07 25.44 3.90
N LYS A 682 11.13 26.23 3.70
CA LYS A 682 12.15 26.45 4.72
C LYS A 682 11.58 27.39 5.80
N GLY A 683 11.53 26.93 7.05
CA GLY A 683 11.16 27.75 8.20
C GLY A 683 9.66 27.93 8.42
N GLY A 684 9.33 28.84 9.35
CA GLY A 684 7.98 28.99 9.93
C GLY A 684 7.80 28.17 11.20
N TYR A 685 6.81 28.54 12.02
CA TYR A 685 6.68 28.12 13.41
C TYR A 685 5.39 27.34 13.67
N THR A 686 5.51 26.20 14.35
CA THR A 686 4.39 25.46 14.94
C THR A 686 4.20 25.93 16.39
N ILE A 687 3.09 26.59 16.70
CA ILE A 687 2.85 27.27 17.99
C ILE A 687 1.61 26.67 18.66
N VAL A 688 1.75 26.20 19.91
CA VAL A 688 0.61 25.82 20.75
C VAL A 688 0.08 27.05 21.50
N VAL A 689 -1.23 27.21 21.50
CA VAL A 689 -1.96 28.17 22.32
C VAL A 689 -2.96 27.41 23.20
N GLU A 690 -2.53 27.10 24.42
CA GLU A 690 -3.38 26.50 25.47
C GLU A 690 -4.12 27.59 26.26
N CYS A 691 -3.55 28.80 26.38
CA CYS A 691 -4.27 29.96 26.91
C CYS A 691 -3.69 31.28 26.39
N SER A 692 -4.41 32.38 26.65
CA SER A 692 -4.01 33.72 26.21
C SER A 692 -2.68 34.22 26.78
N LYS A 693 -2.15 33.59 27.84
CA LYS A 693 -0.89 33.97 28.50
C LYS A 693 0.29 33.02 28.27
N GLN A 694 0.04 31.82 27.75
CA GLN A 694 1.06 30.80 27.58
C GLN A 694 1.02 30.27 26.16
N GLN A 695 2.07 30.59 25.41
CA GLN A 695 2.30 30.09 24.06
C GLN A 695 3.66 29.39 24.03
N ALA A 696 3.72 28.26 23.33
CA ALA A 696 4.94 27.46 23.24
C ALA A 696 5.17 26.92 21.82
N LEU A 697 6.42 26.66 21.45
CA LEU A 697 6.71 25.94 20.21
C LEU A 697 6.29 24.47 20.37
N TYR A 698 5.49 23.96 19.44
CA TYR A 698 5.19 22.54 19.32
C TYR A 698 6.36 21.83 18.63
N MET A 699 6.68 20.61 19.05
CA MET A 699 7.81 19.84 18.54
C MET A 699 7.35 18.50 17.96
N ASP A 700 7.22 18.45 16.63
CA ASP A 700 6.76 17.27 15.88
C ASP A 700 7.69 16.06 16.06
N ALA A 701 8.99 16.32 16.27
CA ALA A 701 10.07 15.34 16.42
C ALA A 701 9.82 14.22 17.46
N LEU A 702 8.94 14.47 18.44
CA LEU A 702 8.64 13.54 19.54
C LEU A 702 7.28 12.82 19.37
N ARG A 703 6.56 13.11 18.28
CA ARG A 703 5.20 12.62 17.98
C ARG A 703 5.14 11.88 16.64
N ILE A 704 6.30 11.44 16.13
CA ILE A 704 6.50 10.86 14.79
C ILE A 704 5.66 9.60 14.52
N LEU A 705 5.26 8.87 15.57
CA LEU A 705 4.46 7.64 15.48
C LEU A 705 2.94 7.90 15.41
N ASP A 706 2.48 9.13 15.69
CA ASP A 706 1.06 9.50 15.66
C ASP A 706 0.57 9.69 14.21
N ALA A 707 0.48 8.60 13.45
CA ALA A 707 0.00 8.59 12.06
C ALA A 707 -1.49 9.01 11.97
N PRO A 708 -1.94 9.69 10.89
CA PRO A 708 -3.32 10.16 10.77
C PRO A 708 -4.39 9.07 10.77
N GLY A 709 -4.13 7.92 10.12
CA GLY A 709 -5.11 6.84 10.00
C GLY A 709 -5.45 6.13 11.31
N THR A 710 -4.54 6.19 12.31
CA THR A 710 -4.76 5.67 13.68
C THR A 710 -5.43 6.69 14.61
N GLY A 711 -5.68 7.92 14.15
CA GLY A 711 -6.41 8.92 14.92
C GLY A 711 -7.93 8.74 14.87
N ASN A 712 -8.65 9.48 15.71
CA ASN A 712 -10.12 9.51 15.75
C ASN A 712 -10.66 10.32 14.58
N TRP A 713 -11.52 9.72 13.76
CA TRP A 713 -12.17 10.37 12.60
C TRP A 713 -13.66 10.60 12.84
N SER A 714 -14.15 11.80 12.49
CA SER A 714 -15.58 12.11 12.52
C SER A 714 -16.33 11.49 11.32
N ARG A 715 -15.62 11.16 10.23
CA ARG A 715 -16.12 10.45 9.05
C ARG A 715 -15.04 9.54 8.49
N GLU A 716 -15.33 8.25 8.39
CA GLU A 716 -14.34 7.26 7.94
C GLU A 716 -13.97 7.43 6.44
N SER A 717 -14.91 7.93 5.63
CA SER A 717 -14.70 8.28 4.21
C SER A 717 -13.55 9.27 3.97
N ASP A 718 -13.27 10.12 4.96
CA ASP A 718 -12.24 11.16 4.83
C ASP A 718 -10.83 10.56 4.77
N LYS A 719 -10.62 9.37 5.35
CA LYS A 719 -9.32 8.66 5.33
C LYS A 719 -8.81 8.39 3.92
N ALA A 720 -9.68 8.01 2.99
CA ALA A 720 -9.30 7.75 1.60
C ALA A 720 -8.92 9.04 0.87
N ALA A 721 -9.69 10.11 1.06
CA ALA A 721 -9.40 11.41 0.48
C ALA A 721 -8.09 12.00 1.01
N VAL A 722 -7.88 11.94 2.32
CA VAL A 722 -6.64 12.38 2.98
C VAL A 722 -5.44 11.53 2.58
N GLY A 723 -5.60 10.19 2.52
CA GLY A 723 -4.55 9.28 2.09
C GLY A 723 -3.99 9.66 0.73
N ASN A 724 -4.86 9.88 -0.27
CA ASN A 724 -4.46 10.29 -1.61
C ASN A 724 -3.67 11.61 -1.62
N THR A 725 -4.13 12.62 -0.87
CA THR A 725 -3.40 13.89 -0.74
C THR A 725 -2.04 13.69 -0.05
N LEU A 726 -1.97 12.89 1.01
CA LEU A 726 -0.72 12.60 1.73
C LEU A 726 0.28 11.82 0.86
N VAL A 727 -0.16 10.90 0.01
CA VAL A 727 0.70 10.21 -0.97
C VAL A 727 1.39 11.23 -1.88
N GLN A 728 0.65 12.19 -2.43
CA GLN A 728 1.23 13.26 -3.25
C GLN A 728 2.20 14.16 -2.44
N MET A 729 1.91 14.44 -1.17
CA MET A 729 2.80 15.22 -0.31
C MET A 729 4.10 14.49 0.02
N VAL A 730 4.03 13.18 0.33
CA VAL A 730 5.21 12.33 0.56
C VAL A 730 6.05 12.23 -0.71
N TRP A 731 5.41 11.99 -1.87
CA TRP A 731 6.07 11.99 -3.19
C TRP A 731 6.83 13.30 -3.45
N ASN A 732 6.16 14.44 -3.32
CA ASN A 732 6.76 15.77 -3.51
C ASN A 732 7.92 16.03 -2.54
N LYS A 733 7.79 15.59 -1.28
CA LYS A 733 8.85 15.73 -0.27
C LYS A 733 10.06 14.84 -0.55
N LEU A 734 9.85 13.64 -1.07
CA LEU A 734 10.92 12.72 -1.47
C LEU A 734 11.70 13.28 -2.67
N LEU A 735 11.03 13.79 -3.71
CA LEU A 735 11.69 14.49 -4.83
C LEU A 735 12.53 15.67 -4.36
N PHE A 736 11.97 16.55 -3.51
CA PHE A 736 12.65 17.70 -2.93
C PHE A 736 13.91 17.33 -2.10
N LEU A 737 13.92 16.15 -1.46
CA LEU A 737 15.09 15.65 -0.74
C LEU A 737 16.17 15.15 -1.72
N LEU A 738 15.79 14.51 -2.83
CA LEU A 738 16.70 14.11 -3.91
C LEU A 738 17.32 15.31 -4.62
N GLU A 739 16.53 16.32 -5.00
CA GLU A 739 16.99 17.60 -5.59
C GLU A 739 18.08 18.26 -4.73
N ARG A 740 17.89 18.23 -3.40
CA ARG A 740 18.84 18.77 -2.42
C ARG A 740 20.01 17.87 -2.08
N ARG A 741 20.04 16.65 -2.62
CA ARG A 741 21.02 15.60 -2.32
C ARG A 741 21.04 15.21 -0.83
N ASP A 742 19.91 15.36 -0.15
CA ASP A 742 19.70 14.91 1.24
C ASP A 742 19.29 13.42 1.23
N PHE A 743 20.24 12.56 0.83
CA PHE A 743 20.02 11.13 0.74
C PHE A 743 19.62 10.47 2.07
N PRO A 744 20.20 10.83 3.24
CA PRO A 744 19.75 10.30 4.53
C PRO A 744 18.29 10.69 4.84
N GLY A 745 17.90 11.94 4.57
CA GLY A 745 16.53 12.40 4.73
C GLY A 745 15.55 11.69 3.79
N TYR A 746 15.94 11.49 2.52
CA TYR A 746 15.19 10.71 1.54
C TYR A 746 14.94 9.27 2.02
N ARG A 747 16.01 8.52 2.33
CA ARG A 747 15.92 7.13 2.83
C ARG A 747 15.07 7.04 4.10
N PHE A 748 15.23 7.99 5.02
CA PHE A 748 14.48 7.99 6.27
C PHE A 748 12.97 8.18 6.01
N LEU A 749 12.58 9.11 5.13
CA LEU A 749 11.18 9.29 4.76
C LEU A 749 10.61 8.10 3.96
N LEU A 750 11.36 7.60 2.97
CA LEU A 750 10.96 6.50 2.09
C LEU A 750 10.64 5.22 2.90
N ASN A 751 11.38 4.96 3.97
CA ASN A 751 11.16 3.75 4.77
C ASN A 751 10.14 3.97 5.90
N ARG A 752 10.09 5.14 6.53
CA ARG A 752 9.14 5.40 7.64
C ARG A 752 7.71 5.66 7.19
N GLN A 753 7.47 5.95 5.91
CA GLN A 753 6.16 6.41 5.41
C GLN A 753 5.00 5.45 5.72
N GLY A 754 5.23 4.13 5.70
CA GLY A 754 4.21 3.15 6.06
C GLY A 754 3.73 3.33 7.51
N ALA A 755 4.66 3.27 8.46
CA ALA A 755 4.36 3.39 9.89
C ALA A 755 3.89 4.80 10.32
N CYS A 756 4.49 5.86 9.76
CA CYS A 756 4.29 7.24 10.24
C CYS A 756 3.30 8.09 9.42
N CYS A 757 3.09 7.77 8.13
CA CYS A 757 2.26 8.59 7.24
C CYS A 757 0.96 7.87 6.84
N PHE A 758 1.04 6.58 6.51
CA PHE A 758 -0.08 5.83 5.92
C PHE A 758 -0.73 4.78 6.83
N ASN A 759 -0.16 4.51 8.01
CA ASN A 759 -0.71 3.55 8.95
C ASN A 759 -2.18 3.88 9.32
N GLY A 760 -3.08 2.94 9.06
CA GLY A 760 -4.53 3.07 9.22
C GLY A 760 -5.26 3.85 8.11
N LEU A 761 -4.59 4.19 7.00
CA LEU A 761 -5.20 4.79 5.81
C LEU A 761 -5.30 3.76 4.67
N PRO A 762 -6.36 3.79 3.83
CA PRO A 762 -6.55 2.84 2.73
C PRO A 762 -5.77 3.26 1.47
N VAL A 763 -4.44 3.42 1.58
CA VAL A 763 -3.55 3.80 0.48
C VAL A 763 -2.24 3.03 0.54
N GLU A 764 -1.66 2.74 -0.62
CA GLU A 764 -0.33 2.11 -0.70
C GLU A 764 0.79 3.17 -0.52
N PRO A 765 1.90 2.83 0.16
CA PRO A 765 3.08 3.67 0.25
C PRO A 765 3.71 4.01 -1.11
N VAL A 766 4.51 5.09 -1.14
CA VAL A 766 5.29 5.45 -2.34
C VAL A 766 6.49 4.51 -2.48
N ASP A 767 6.33 3.47 -3.29
CA ASP A 767 7.39 2.59 -3.77
C ASP A 767 7.68 2.85 -5.26
N SER A 768 8.95 2.72 -5.68
CA SER A 768 9.43 2.96 -7.05
C SER A 768 9.57 4.43 -7.52
N LEU A 769 10.34 5.24 -6.79
CA LEU A 769 10.77 6.59 -7.22
C LEU A 769 12.04 6.63 -8.09
N ILE A 770 12.89 5.60 -8.06
CA ILE A 770 14.17 5.56 -8.77
C ILE A 770 14.05 4.60 -9.97
N PRO A 771 14.09 5.09 -11.21
CA PRO A 771 14.01 4.26 -12.41
C PRO A 771 15.32 3.51 -12.65
N GLY A 772 15.30 2.57 -13.60
CA GLY A 772 16.50 1.84 -14.02
C GLY A 772 16.86 0.61 -13.17
N PHE A 773 15.95 0.15 -12.30
CA PHE A 773 16.14 -1.12 -11.60
C PHE A 773 16.18 -2.29 -12.60
N VAL A 774 17.33 -2.95 -12.68
CA VAL A 774 17.55 -4.16 -13.48
C VAL A 774 18.22 -5.19 -12.58
N THR A 775 17.61 -6.37 -12.46
CA THR A 775 18.22 -7.55 -11.81
C THR A 775 18.00 -8.78 -12.69
N VAL A 776 18.85 -9.78 -12.49
CA VAL A 776 18.72 -11.12 -13.10
C VAL A 776 17.86 -12.03 -12.22
N LEU A 777 17.60 -11.63 -10.97
CA LEU A 777 16.74 -12.37 -10.05
C LEU A 777 15.28 -12.29 -10.47
N ASP A 778 14.61 -13.44 -10.48
CA ASP A 778 13.18 -13.49 -10.70
C ASP A 778 12.41 -13.35 -9.37
N PRO A 779 11.49 -12.39 -9.23
CA PRO A 779 10.64 -12.26 -8.03
C PRO A 779 9.76 -13.48 -7.75
N PHE A 780 9.56 -14.38 -8.72
CA PHE A 780 8.82 -15.63 -8.57
C PHE A 780 9.71 -16.85 -8.24
N GLU A 781 11.04 -16.75 -8.42
CA GLU A 781 11.98 -17.83 -8.06
C GLU A 781 12.66 -17.57 -6.70
N ASP A 782 13.07 -16.32 -6.43
CA ASP A 782 13.60 -15.90 -5.12
C ASP A 782 13.08 -14.49 -4.77
N ALA A 783 11.84 -14.45 -4.28
CA ALA A 783 11.16 -13.23 -3.87
C ALA A 783 11.94 -12.45 -2.79
N ALA A 784 12.65 -13.15 -1.90
CA ALA A 784 13.42 -12.52 -0.83
C ALA A 784 14.69 -11.85 -1.36
N ALA A 785 15.44 -12.52 -2.23
CA ALA A 785 16.60 -11.94 -2.89
C ALA A 785 16.22 -10.78 -3.82
N PHE A 786 15.12 -10.91 -4.57
CA PHE A 786 14.59 -9.82 -5.39
C PHE A 786 14.20 -8.61 -4.53
N ALA A 787 13.45 -8.81 -3.43
CA ALA A 787 13.05 -7.73 -2.53
C ALA A 787 14.26 -7.01 -1.93
N VAL A 788 15.32 -7.73 -1.56
CA VAL A 788 16.58 -7.13 -1.09
C VAL A 788 17.25 -6.29 -2.17
N GLU A 789 17.38 -6.77 -3.40
CA GLU A 789 18.02 -5.99 -4.48
C GLU A 789 17.19 -4.78 -4.91
N TRP A 790 15.87 -4.95 -5.00
CA TRP A 790 14.93 -3.86 -5.24
C TRP A 790 15.06 -2.79 -4.14
N PHE A 791 15.11 -3.20 -2.87
CA PHE A 791 15.27 -2.30 -1.73
C PHE A 791 16.62 -1.57 -1.75
N LEU A 792 17.72 -2.28 -2.01
CA LEU A 792 19.05 -1.69 -2.10
C LEU A 792 19.10 -0.63 -3.22
N HIS A 793 18.57 -0.94 -4.41
CA HIS A 793 18.48 0.00 -5.52
C HIS A 793 17.68 1.26 -5.17
N HIS A 794 16.47 1.12 -4.63
CA HIS A 794 15.60 2.27 -4.30
C HIS A 794 16.13 3.10 -3.12
N ASN A 795 17.02 2.55 -2.30
CA ASN A 795 17.75 3.29 -1.29
C ASN A 795 19.14 3.76 -1.76
N GLY A 796 19.55 3.51 -3.01
CA GLY A 796 20.89 3.85 -3.51
C GLY A 796 22.01 3.25 -2.64
N PHE A 797 21.89 1.96 -2.32
CA PHE A 797 22.91 1.14 -1.66
C PHE A 797 23.36 0.04 -2.63
N ARG A 798 24.65 -0.32 -2.56
CA ARG A 798 25.26 -1.35 -3.42
C ARG A 798 25.44 -2.69 -2.71
N THR A 799 25.54 -2.66 -1.38
CA THR A 799 25.76 -3.87 -0.58
C THR A 799 24.99 -3.80 0.74
N VAL A 800 24.65 -4.96 1.30
CA VAL A 800 23.90 -5.05 2.58
C VAL A 800 24.68 -4.53 3.80
N LEU A 801 25.99 -4.36 3.68
CA LEU A 801 26.89 -3.86 4.75
C LEU A 801 27.29 -2.39 4.57
N GLU A 802 26.80 -1.73 3.51
CA GLU A 802 27.08 -0.32 3.28
C GLU A 802 26.50 0.56 4.39
N ARG A 803 27.12 1.72 4.62
CA ARG A 803 26.62 2.72 5.57
C ARG A 803 26.66 4.10 4.94
N ASP A 804 25.56 4.82 5.10
CA ASP A 804 25.42 6.16 4.56
C ASP A 804 26.22 7.22 5.37
N PRO A 805 26.29 8.48 4.90
CA PRO A 805 27.00 9.54 5.62
C PRO A 805 26.45 9.82 7.03
N ALA A 806 25.17 9.53 7.29
CA ALA A 806 24.53 9.62 8.61
C ALA A 806 24.78 8.37 9.49
N GLY A 807 25.47 7.36 8.97
CA GLY A 807 25.84 6.16 9.71
C GLY A 807 24.74 5.12 9.82
N TRP A 808 23.77 5.11 8.91
CA TRP A 808 22.68 4.13 8.80
C TRP A 808 23.01 3.05 7.77
N SER A 809 22.62 1.80 8.05
CA SER A 809 22.78 0.66 7.13
C SER A 809 21.45 0.30 6.44
N PRO A 810 21.48 -0.53 5.37
CA PRO A 810 20.29 -1.16 4.79
C PRO A 810 19.38 -1.81 5.83
N LEU A 811 19.95 -2.50 6.83
CA LEU A 811 19.17 -3.16 7.88
C LEU A 811 18.46 -2.13 8.79
N CYS A 812 19.12 -1.03 9.16
CA CYS A 812 18.46 0.03 9.94
C CYS A 812 17.24 0.61 9.21
N TYR A 813 17.33 0.78 7.88
CA TYR A 813 16.22 1.29 7.07
C TYR A 813 15.11 0.25 6.86
N ALA A 814 15.46 -1.02 6.60
CA ALA A 814 14.49 -2.11 6.47
C ALA A 814 13.68 -2.33 7.76
N VAL A 815 14.32 -2.21 8.92
CA VAL A 815 13.66 -2.31 10.22
C VAL A 815 12.65 -1.16 10.44
N ILE A 816 12.96 0.06 10.00
CA ILE A 816 12.00 1.19 10.02
C ILE A 816 10.89 1.04 8.96
N ARG A 817 11.13 0.27 7.88
CA ARG A 817 10.08 -0.09 6.91
C ARG A 817 9.09 -1.12 7.47
N GLY A 818 9.52 -1.96 8.42
CA GLY A 818 8.68 -2.98 9.07
C GLY A 818 8.48 -4.26 8.26
N ASP A 819 9.17 -4.38 7.13
CA ASP A 819 9.08 -5.52 6.24
C ASP A 819 9.90 -6.72 6.78
N VAL A 820 9.18 -7.72 7.29
CA VAL A 820 9.76 -8.93 7.88
C VAL A 820 10.55 -9.74 6.86
N ALA A 821 10.03 -9.90 5.64
CA ALA A 821 10.66 -10.70 4.59
C ALA A 821 11.97 -10.05 4.11
N LEU A 822 11.97 -8.72 3.95
CA LEU A 822 13.17 -7.95 3.64
C LEU A 822 14.23 -8.06 4.75
N VAL A 823 13.84 -7.94 6.02
CA VAL A 823 14.77 -8.10 7.16
C VAL A 823 15.35 -9.51 7.19
N GLN A 824 14.55 -10.55 6.97
CA GLN A 824 15.03 -11.93 6.87
C GLN A 824 16.03 -12.10 5.72
N GLY A 825 15.73 -11.57 4.52
CA GLY A 825 16.63 -11.62 3.37
C GLY A 825 17.96 -10.89 3.60
N LEU A 826 17.94 -9.74 4.30
CA LEU A 826 19.17 -9.03 4.69
C LEU A 826 20.02 -9.84 5.68
N LEU A 827 19.39 -10.47 6.68
CA LEU A 827 20.08 -11.32 7.66
C LEU A 827 20.68 -12.58 7.00
N GLN A 828 19.96 -13.21 6.06
CA GLN A 828 20.47 -14.32 5.25
C GLN A 828 21.70 -13.90 4.42
N ARG A 829 21.72 -12.66 3.90
CA ARG A 829 22.89 -12.05 3.24
C ARG A 829 23.96 -11.53 4.22
N ARG A 830 23.95 -11.99 5.49
CA ARG A 830 24.92 -11.68 6.56
C ARG A 830 24.92 -10.24 7.09
N ALA A 831 23.79 -9.53 7.01
CA ALA A 831 23.62 -8.32 7.84
C ALA A 831 23.70 -8.68 9.33
N ASP A 832 24.30 -7.82 10.15
CA ASP A 832 24.45 -8.08 11.59
C ASP A 832 23.13 -7.81 12.34
N PRO A 833 22.50 -8.80 13.02
CA PRO A 833 21.31 -8.58 13.84
C PRO A 833 21.57 -7.64 15.05
N ASN A 834 22.83 -7.37 15.38
CA ASN A 834 23.25 -6.43 16.41
C ASN A 834 23.65 -5.05 15.87
N ASP A 835 23.40 -4.78 14.58
CA ASP A 835 23.82 -3.54 13.93
C ASP A 835 23.24 -2.28 14.60
N GLN A 836 23.93 -1.15 14.42
CA GLN A 836 23.62 0.10 15.12
C GLN A 836 23.69 1.33 14.21
N VAL A 837 22.90 2.36 14.51
CA VAL A 837 23.02 3.70 13.92
C VAL A 837 24.31 4.35 14.41
N THR A 838 25.34 4.51 13.58
CA THR A 838 26.70 4.86 14.08
C THR A 838 26.91 6.34 14.39
N LYS A 839 26.16 7.26 13.76
CA LYS A 839 26.28 8.71 14.03
C LYS A 839 24.92 9.31 14.42
N GLY A 840 24.88 10.00 15.55
CA GLY A 840 23.68 10.68 16.05
C GLY A 840 23.63 12.20 15.81
N LYS A 841 24.54 12.78 15.00
CA LYS A 841 24.55 14.23 14.77
C LYS A 841 23.58 14.61 13.64
N GLY A 842 22.48 15.25 14.01
CA GLY A 842 21.42 15.69 13.09
C GLY A 842 20.34 14.65 12.82
N SER A 843 20.48 13.43 13.36
CA SER A 843 19.43 12.41 13.38
C SER A 843 18.50 12.65 14.57
N LEU A 844 17.21 12.30 14.40
CA LEU A 844 16.23 12.19 15.50
C LEU A 844 16.63 11.14 16.55
N PHE A 845 17.46 10.18 16.17
CA PHE A 845 17.89 9.06 16.99
C PHE A 845 19.34 9.22 17.46
N PRO A 846 19.68 8.79 18.68
CA PRO A 846 21.04 8.87 19.18
C PRO A 846 21.98 7.91 18.46
N GLY A 847 23.28 8.21 18.51
CA GLY A 847 24.30 7.29 18.03
C GLY A 847 24.33 6.00 18.85
N ARG A 848 24.80 4.91 18.23
CA ARG A 848 24.81 3.54 18.76
C ARG A 848 23.44 2.92 19.05
N MET A 849 22.34 3.53 18.61
CA MET A 849 21.01 2.92 18.75
C MET A 849 20.96 1.60 17.95
N PRO A 850 20.70 0.45 18.61
CA PRO A 850 20.67 -0.85 17.93
C PRO A 850 19.40 -1.04 17.11
N VAL A 851 19.47 -1.86 16.05
CA VAL A 851 18.31 -2.18 15.19
C VAL A 851 17.12 -2.75 15.97
N LEU A 852 17.35 -3.54 17.02
CA LEU A 852 16.28 -4.04 17.89
C LEU A 852 15.55 -2.91 18.66
N ALA A 853 16.26 -1.82 19.02
CA ALA A 853 15.64 -0.65 19.63
C ALA A 853 14.84 0.18 18.60
N LEU A 854 15.27 0.22 17.34
CA LEU A 854 14.49 0.83 16.25
C LEU A 854 13.19 0.03 16.04
N ALA A 855 13.26 -1.29 15.90
CA ALA A 855 12.08 -2.16 15.76
C ALA A 855 11.08 -1.95 16.90
N ALA A 856 11.59 -1.91 18.14
CA ALA A 856 10.80 -1.66 19.34
C ALA A 856 10.14 -0.27 19.36
N HIS A 857 10.85 0.76 18.93
CA HIS A 857 10.34 2.13 18.88
C HIS A 857 9.24 2.32 17.81
N PHE A 858 9.36 1.65 16.65
CA PHE A 858 8.37 1.74 15.57
C PHE A 858 7.22 0.71 15.69
N HIS A 859 7.09 0.01 16.82
CA HIS A 859 6.06 -1.03 17.06
C HIS A 859 6.12 -2.23 16.08
N HIS A 860 7.25 -2.46 15.43
CA HIS A 860 7.43 -3.54 14.45
C HIS A 860 7.74 -4.88 15.14
N ASN A 861 6.76 -5.38 15.89
CA ASN A 861 6.93 -6.52 16.79
C ASN A 861 7.34 -7.82 16.07
N GLN A 862 6.81 -8.11 14.88
CA GLN A 862 7.26 -9.26 14.07
C GLN A 862 8.72 -9.14 13.58
N VAL A 863 9.20 -7.90 13.36
CA VAL A 863 10.61 -7.64 13.08
C VAL A 863 11.46 -7.81 14.34
N MET A 864 10.95 -7.42 15.52
CA MET A 864 11.62 -7.72 16.79
C MET A 864 11.77 -9.22 17.02
N GLU A 865 10.72 -10.00 16.77
CA GLU A 865 10.75 -11.48 16.86
C GLU A 865 11.84 -12.07 15.96
N THR A 866 11.86 -11.65 14.70
CA THR A 866 12.88 -12.04 13.71
C THR A 866 14.30 -11.69 14.16
N LEU A 867 14.51 -10.48 14.68
CA LEU A 867 15.81 -10.04 15.19
C LEU A 867 16.24 -10.82 16.45
N ILE A 868 15.33 -11.08 17.38
CA ILE A 868 15.59 -11.86 18.60
C ILE A 868 15.92 -13.32 18.23
N ALA A 869 15.18 -13.93 17.30
CA ALA A 869 15.49 -15.26 16.75
C ALA A 869 16.87 -15.30 16.07
N ALA A 870 17.26 -14.22 15.39
CA ALA A 870 18.60 -14.03 14.83
C ALA A 870 19.68 -13.69 15.88
N ARG A 871 19.37 -13.71 17.19
CA ARG A 871 20.27 -13.40 18.32
C ARG A 871 20.71 -11.93 18.41
N ALA A 872 19.80 -11.01 18.09
CA ALA A 872 19.96 -9.60 18.47
C ALA A 872 19.98 -9.46 20.01
N SER A 873 20.93 -8.68 20.52
CA SER A 873 21.12 -8.47 21.96
C SER A 873 20.13 -7.45 22.51
N THR A 874 19.38 -7.87 23.51
CA THR A 874 18.49 -7.02 24.32
C THR A 874 19.25 -6.06 25.26
N HIS A 875 20.55 -6.29 25.48
CA HIS A 875 21.39 -5.51 26.41
C HIS A 875 22.25 -4.45 25.73
N HIS A 876 22.39 -4.49 24.39
CA HIS A 876 23.04 -3.43 23.62
C HIS A 876 22.31 -2.10 23.80
N ALA A 877 23.09 -1.02 23.89
CA ALA A 877 22.59 0.28 24.28
C ALA A 877 23.25 1.40 23.50
N ASP A 878 22.51 2.50 23.32
CA ASP A 878 22.97 3.70 22.63
C ASP A 878 24.01 4.51 23.44
N VAL A 879 24.42 5.67 22.91
CA VAL A 879 25.33 6.60 23.62
C VAL A 879 24.78 7.14 24.94
N ALA A 880 23.46 7.09 25.15
CA ALA A 880 22.82 7.42 26.42
C ALA A 880 22.63 6.19 27.33
N ARG A 881 23.15 5.02 26.97
CA ARG A 881 22.95 3.71 27.64
C ARG A 881 21.48 3.25 27.72
N ALA A 882 20.59 3.79 26.88
CA ALA A 882 19.23 3.25 26.76
C ALA A 882 19.25 1.97 25.89
N THR A 883 18.66 0.89 26.41
CA THR A 883 18.49 -0.42 25.74
C THR A 883 17.18 -0.48 24.94
N PRO A 884 16.97 -1.49 24.07
CA PRO A 884 15.67 -1.72 23.42
C PRO A 884 14.44 -1.62 24.34
N VAL A 885 14.55 -2.05 25.61
CA VAL A 885 13.47 -1.95 26.60
C VAL A 885 13.13 -0.49 26.94
N HIS A 886 14.13 0.37 27.09
CA HIS A 886 13.91 1.81 27.32
C HIS A 886 13.20 2.46 26.11
N TRP A 887 13.52 2.00 24.90
CA TRP A 887 12.93 2.51 23.66
C TRP A 887 11.51 1.99 23.40
N ALA A 888 11.24 0.71 23.70
CA ALA A 888 9.89 0.13 23.72
C ALA A 888 8.97 0.88 24.70
N SER A 889 9.50 1.12 25.91
CA SER A 889 8.81 1.86 26.97
C SER A 889 8.51 3.31 26.60
N LEU A 890 9.45 4.03 25.99
CA LEU A 890 9.23 5.40 25.52
C LEU A 890 8.17 5.46 24.40
N ALA A 891 8.13 4.44 23.53
CA ALA A 891 7.20 4.38 22.40
C ALA A 891 5.77 3.99 22.79
N ASN A 892 5.51 3.57 24.03
CA ASN A 892 4.24 2.92 24.42
C ASN A 892 4.02 1.54 23.76
N ASN A 893 5.09 0.77 23.52
CA ASN A 893 4.99 -0.56 22.93
C ASN A 893 4.97 -1.67 24.01
N ALA A 894 3.80 -1.92 24.61
CA ALA A 894 3.61 -2.95 25.64
C ALA A 894 3.93 -4.37 25.12
N ASN A 895 3.52 -4.72 23.89
CA ASN A 895 3.83 -6.02 23.29
C ASN A 895 5.35 -6.20 23.09
N GLY A 896 6.04 -5.19 22.57
CA GLY A 896 7.50 -5.21 22.44
C GLY A 896 8.22 -5.29 23.78
N LEU A 897 7.71 -4.64 24.84
CA LEU A 897 8.23 -4.80 26.20
C LEU A 897 8.13 -6.24 26.69
N ARG A 898 6.97 -6.88 26.52
CA ARG A 898 6.76 -8.29 26.92
C ARG A 898 7.74 -9.22 26.22
N MET A 899 7.86 -9.11 24.89
CA MET A 899 8.81 -9.90 24.10
C MET A 899 10.28 -9.70 24.53
N LEU A 900 10.66 -8.47 24.90
CA LEU A 900 12.00 -8.19 25.40
C LEU A 900 12.22 -8.78 26.80
N CYS A 901 11.22 -8.78 27.68
CA CYS A 901 11.28 -9.41 28.99
C CYS A 901 11.38 -10.94 28.89
N GLU A 902 10.61 -11.56 27.98
CA GLU A 902 10.74 -12.98 27.62
C GLU A 902 12.15 -13.31 27.08
N ALA A 903 12.71 -12.41 26.26
CA ALA A 903 14.11 -12.42 25.82
C ALA A 903 15.13 -11.95 26.89
N ARG A 904 14.75 -12.00 28.18
CA ARG A 904 15.58 -11.75 29.38
C ARG A 904 16.21 -10.36 29.48
N ALA A 905 15.57 -9.34 28.90
CA ALA A 905 16.06 -7.97 29.02
C ALA A 905 15.92 -7.39 30.44
N GLU A 906 16.87 -6.57 30.86
CA GLU A 906 16.93 -6.01 32.22
C GLU A 906 16.05 -4.75 32.38
N LEU A 907 14.90 -4.89 33.05
CA LEU A 907 14.03 -3.75 33.41
C LEU A 907 14.67 -2.78 34.43
N MET A 908 15.55 -3.28 35.31
CA MET A 908 16.16 -2.48 36.39
C MET A 908 17.39 -1.66 35.92
N LYS A 909 17.81 -1.81 34.67
CA LYS A 909 18.95 -1.08 34.11
C LYS A 909 18.57 0.39 33.93
N GLN A 910 19.48 1.29 34.31
CA GLN A 910 19.29 2.74 34.15
C GLN A 910 20.18 3.29 33.03
N ASN A 911 19.70 4.33 32.36
CA ASN A 911 20.45 5.05 31.34
C ASN A 911 21.49 6.05 31.96
N VAL A 912 22.24 6.80 31.14
CA VAL A 912 23.26 7.77 31.59
C VAL A 912 22.69 8.89 32.47
N LEU A 913 21.40 9.23 32.32
CA LEU A 913 20.75 10.22 33.17
C LEU A 913 20.24 9.60 34.48
N GLY A 914 20.42 8.29 34.67
CA GLY A 914 19.93 7.52 35.80
C GLY A 914 18.41 7.36 35.82
N MET A 915 17.77 7.47 34.65
CA MET A 915 16.35 7.18 34.46
C MET A 915 16.18 5.67 34.25
N SER A 916 15.21 5.09 34.93
CA SER A 916 14.75 3.71 34.75
C SER A 916 13.88 3.56 33.51
N VAL A 917 13.50 2.32 33.19
CA VAL A 917 12.50 2.05 32.15
C VAL A 917 11.15 2.68 32.52
N PHE A 918 10.72 2.62 33.78
CA PHE A 918 9.45 3.27 34.20
C PHE A 918 9.49 4.79 34.01
N ASP A 919 10.62 5.44 34.35
CA ASP A 919 10.80 6.87 34.12
C ASP A 919 10.69 7.24 32.62
N MET A 920 11.22 6.41 31.72
CA MET A 920 11.09 6.59 30.27
C MET A 920 9.63 6.48 29.81
N ALA A 921 8.84 5.55 30.36
CA ALA A 921 7.41 5.46 30.08
C ALA A 921 6.67 6.72 30.54
N CYS A 922 6.96 7.19 31.77
CA CYS A 922 6.41 8.44 32.28
C CYS A 922 6.77 9.64 31.37
N CYS A 923 8.00 9.73 30.87
CA CYS A 923 8.44 10.85 30.03
C CYS A 923 7.56 11.09 28.79
N ASN A 924 7.03 10.03 28.15
CA ASN A 924 6.13 10.17 26.99
C ASN A 924 4.63 10.01 27.35
N GLY A 925 4.31 9.69 28.60
CA GLY A 925 2.93 9.36 28.99
C GLY A 925 2.46 8.01 28.46
N ALA A 926 3.38 7.07 28.31
CA ALA A 926 3.16 5.75 27.76
C ALA A 926 2.44 4.83 28.77
N VAL A 927 1.13 5.02 28.94
CA VAL A 927 0.31 4.35 29.98
C VAL A 927 0.31 2.83 29.85
N GLU A 928 0.23 2.28 28.63
CA GLU A 928 0.25 0.83 28.42
C GLU A 928 1.62 0.24 28.78
N SER A 929 2.70 0.97 28.48
CA SER A 929 4.04 0.58 28.93
C SER A 929 4.21 0.72 30.44
N MET A 930 3.66 1.76 31.08
CA MET A 930 3.69 1.87 32.56
C MET A 930 3.00 0.67 33.21
N ALA A 931 1.83 0.27 32.70
CA ALA A 931 1.09 -0.89 33.19
C ALA A 931 1.86 -2.21 32.96
N GLU A 932 2.38 -2.45 31.74
CA GLU A 932 3.14 -3.68 31.44
C GLU A 932 4.44 -3.76 32.27
N ILE A 933 5.14 -2.64 32.50
CA ILE A 933 6.36 -2.62 33.33
C ILE A 933 6.05 -3.06 34.77
N LEU A 934 4.96 -2.57 35.37
CA LEU A 934 4.55 -2.98 36.72
C LEU A 934 4.04 -4.43 36.76
N ALA A 935 3.37 -4.90 35.70
CA ALA A 935 2.95 -6.31 35.59
C ALA A 935 4.15 -7.27 35.49
N GLN A 936 5.18 -6.90 34.73
CA GLN A 936 6.43 -7.69 34.58
C GLN A 936 7.35 -7.56 35.80
N ASN A 937 7.27 -6.45 36.56
CA ASN A 937 8.05 -6.23 37.78
C ASN A 937 7.28 -5.36 38.80
N PRO A 938 6.50 -5.97 39.71
CA PRO A 938 5.75 -5.24 40.74
C PRO A 938 6.62 -4.48 41.76
N GLU A 939 7.91 -4.82 41.89
CA GLU A 939 8.86 -4.09 42.75
C GLU A 939 9.43 -2.83 42.07
N MET A 940 9.07 -2.56 40.81
CA MET A 940 9.53 -1.38 40.08
C MET A 940 9.09 -0.09 40.79
N SER A 941 10.06 0.78 41.06
CA SER A 941 9.81 2.00 41.80
C SER A 941 9.15 3.06 40.92
N MET A 942 7.93 3.49 41.27
CA MET A 942 7.23 4.62 40.63
C MET A 942 7.79 6.00 41.04
N ARG A 943 8.95 6.01 41.71
CA ARG A 943 9.57 7.18 42.30
C ARG A 943 9.90 8.23 41.25
N PHE A 944 9.46 9.47 41.47
CA PHE A 944 9.57 10.61 40.55
C PHE A 944 8.78 10.49 39.22
N GLY A 945 7.95 9.46 39.04
CA GLY A 945 7.17 9.27 37.81
C GLY A 945 6.32 10.49 37.43
N LEU A 946 5.66 11.11 38.41
CA LEU A 946 4.92 12.36 38.23
C LEU A 946 5.82 13.53 37.79
N HIS A 947 7.03 13.66 38.33
CA HIS A 947 7.98 14.71 37.92
C HIS A 947 8.46 14.51 36.49
N PHE A 948 8.79 13.27 36.10
CA PHE A 948 9.24 12.94 34.75
C PHE A 948 8.13 13.13 33.72
N ALA A 949 6.90 12.69 34.01
CA ALA A 949 5.75 12.93 33.15
C ALA A 949 5.54 14.43 32.88
N VAL A 950 5.47 15.23 33.94
CA VAL A 950 5.23 16.68 33.86
C VAL A 950 6.39 17.47 33.21
N MET A 951 7.63 17.01 33.37
CA MET A 951 8.82 17.62 32.79
C MET A 951 8.95 17.40 31.27
N PHE A 952 8.41 16.29 30.78
CA PHE A 952 8.46 15.89 29.38
C PHE A 952 7.06 15.95 28.72
N LEU A 953 6.69 14.96 27.90
CA LEU A 953 5.42 14.92 27.16
C LEU A 953 4.30 14.18 27.91
N GLY A 954 4.63 13.42 28.96
CA GLY A 954 3.64 12.69 29.75
C GLY A 954 2.70 13.55 30.58
N GLY A 955 2.89 14.87 30.65
CA GLY A 955 2.09 15.79 31.47
C GLY A 955 0.63 15.98 31.04
N HIS A 956 0.12 15.18 30.10
CA HIS A 956 -1.29 15.21 29.72
C HIS A 956 -2.18 14.57 30.81
N GLU A 957 -3.51 14.66 30.64
CA GLU A 957 -4.46 14.30 31.68
C GLU A 957 -4.45 12.79 31.98
N LYS A 958 -4.53 11.94 30.95
CA LYS A 958 -4.58 10.47 31.12
C LYS A 958 -3.37 9.89 31.89
N PRO A 959 -2.10 10.19 31.56
CA PRO A 959 -0.98 9.62 32.30
C PRO A 959 -0.87 10.15 33.74
N ILE A 960 -1.22 11.42 33.98
CA ILE A 960 -1.23 12.01 35.32
C ILE A 960 -2.35 11.38 36.18
N GLN A 961 -3.56 11.23 35.62
CA GLN A 961 -4.64 10.49 36.27
C GLN A 961 -4.23 9.04 36.57
N TRP A 962 -3.62 8.33 35.62
CA TRP A 962 -3.17 6.95 35.83
C TRP A 962 -2.16 6.84 36.97
N LEU A 963 -1.16 7.74 37.04
CA LEU A 963 -0.19 7.78 38.14
C LEU A 963 -0.84 8.10 39.51
N ILE A 964 -1.87 8.95 39.53
CA ILE A 964 -2.65 9.23 40.75
C ILE A 964 -3.42 7.97 41.20
N HIS A 965 -4.07 7.24 40.28
CA HIS A 965 -4.77 5.98 40.58
C HIS A 965 -3.79 4.87 41.03
N ALA A 966 -2.60 4.82 40.44
CA ALA A 966 -1.48 3.98 40.88
C ALA A 966 -0.83 4.45 42.21
N LYS A 967 -1.43 5.42 42.92
CA LYS A 967 -1.02 5.92 44.24
C LYS A 967 0.39 6.52 44.28
N ALA A 968 0.83 7.17 43.19
CA ALA A 968 2.08 7.93 43.18
C ALA A 968 2.04 9.09 44.20
N ASP A 969 3.15 9.33 44.90
CA ASP A 969 3.24 10.34 45.97
C ASP A 969 3.17 11.78 45.41
N LEU A 970 2.04 12.45 45.66
CA LEU A 970 1.78 13.85 45.27
C LEU A 970 2.73 14.85 45.96
N GLU A 971 3.33 14.47 47.08
CA GLU A 971 4.20 15.30 47.89
C GLU A 971 5.70 14.97 47.70
N GLU A 972 6.02 14.10 46.74
CA GLU A 972 7.37 13.62 46.54
C GLU A 972 8.34 14.77 46.21
N LYS A 973 9.48 14.79 46.89
CA LYS A 973 10.49 15.85 46.79
C LYS A 973 11.61 15.43 45.84
N PHE A 974 11.63 16.02 44.65
CA PHE A 974 12.63 15.73 43.63
C PHE A 974 14.05 16.11 44.06
N GLU A 975 15.01 15.17 43.97
CA GLU A 975 16.40 15.42 44.35
C GLU A 975 17.38 14.61 43.50
N VAL A 976 18.27 15.32 42.78
CA VAL A 976 19.27 14.72 41.90
C VAL A 976 20.53 14.39 42.69
N GLN A 977 20.84 13.10 42.83
CA GLN A 977 21.94 12.62 43.67
C GLN A 977 23.26 12.60 42.89
N ARG A 978 24.18 13.53 43.18
CA ARG A 978 25.51 13.65 42.53
C ARG A 978 26.29 12.33 42.42
N ARG A 979 26.17 11.42 43.39
CA ARG A 979 26.87 10.11 43.39
C ARG A 979 26.21 9.05 42.50
N LYS A 980 24.89 9.11 42.29
CA LYS A 980 24.14 8.13 41.48
C LYS A 980 23.92 8.59 40.04
N GLN A 981 23.78 9.91 39.85
CA GLN A 981 23.42 10.53 38.57
C GLN A 981 24.37 11.73 38.28
N PRO A 982 25.70 11.50 38.14
CA PRO A 982 26.67 12.60 38.06
C PRO A 982 26.47 13.47 36.81
N GLU A 983 26.08 12.90 35.67
CA GLU A 983 25.81 13.60 34.42
C GLU A 983 24.56 14.48 34.52
N TRP A 984 23.45 13.92 35.00
CA TRP A 984 22.20 14.66 35.24
C TRP A 984 22.41 15.77 36.28
N TRP A 985 23.15 15.50 37.35
CA TRP A 985 23.53 16.50 38.35
C TRP A 985 24.33 17.63 37.72
N ALA A 986 25.36 17.33 36.92
CA ALA A 986 26.18 18.34 36.26
C ALA A 986 25.36 19.21 35.30
N LEU A 987 24.48 18.60 34.49
CA LEU A 987 23.60 19.30 33.56
C LEU A 987 22.64 20.25 34.29
N ILE A 988 22.05 19.80 35.40
CA ILE A 988 21.18 20.60 36.27
C ILE A 988 21.95 21.76 36.91
N GLN A 989 23.18 21.54 37.41
CA GLN A 989 24.00 22.62 37.99
C GLN A 989 24.40 23.67 36.94
N MET A 990 24.86 23.24 35.76
CA MET A 990 25.18 24.17 34.65
C MET A 990 23.96 24.99 34.23
N SER A 991 22.78 24.36 34.17
CA SER A 991 21.53 25.03 33.81
C SER A 991 21.04 25.99 34.91
N SER A 992 21.24 25.63 36.19
CA SER A 992 20.97 26.46 37.36
C SER A 992 21.91 27.69 37.45
N LEU A 993 23.16 27.55 37.02
CA LEU A 993 24.07 28.69 36.84
C LEU A 993 23.62 29.58 35.67
N ARG A 994 23.29 28.98 34.51
CA ARG A 994 22.82 29.70 33.31
C ARG A 994 21.55 30.51 33.57
N HIS A 995 20.65 30.03 34.44
CA HIS A 995 19.44 30.75 34.86
C HIS A 995 19.73 32.19 35.34
N ARG A 996 20.87 32.42 36.02
CA ARG A 996 21.25 33.73 36.56
C ARG A 996 21.62 34.75 35.50
N ILE A 997 22.00 34.29 34.30
CA ILE A 997 22.50 35.13 33.20
C ILE A 997 21.43 35.23 32.11
N SER A 998 20.75 34.13 31.79
CA SER A 998 19.78 34.06 30.71
C SER A 998 18.70 33.02 31.05
N PRO A 999 17.61 33.41 31.72
CA PRO A 999 16.56 32.50 32.15
C PRO A 999 15.70 31.98 30.98
N SER A 1000 15.18 30.78 31.15
CA SER A 1000 14.28 30.03 30.25
C SER A 1000 13.47 29.02 31.07
N ARG A 1001 12.46 28.32 30.51
CA ARG A 1001 11.67 27.34 31.28
C ARG A 1001 12.56 26.24 31.87
N TRP A 1002 13.43 25.61 31.07
CA TRP A 1002 14.35 24.58 31.56
C TRP A 1002 15.33 25.09 32.62
N THR A 1003 15.99 26.23 32.39
CA THR A 1003 16.95 26.77 33.37
C THR A 1003 16.26 27.20 34.67
N THR A 1004 15.00 27.66 34.61
CA THR A 1004 14.18 27.99 35.80
C THR A 1004 13.78 26.73 36.56
N LEU A 1005 13.39 25.66 35.87
CA LEU A 1005 13.16 24.34 36.47
C LEU A 1005 14.45 23.83 37.15
N ALA A 1006 15.57 23.80 36.44
CA ALA A 1006 16.87 23.38 36.98
C ALA A 1006 17.32 24.24 38.18
N TYR A 1007 16.98 25.53 38.21
CA TYR A 1007 17.26 26.40 39.36
C TYR A 1007 16.39 26.08 40.59
N HIS A 1008 15.13 25.66 40.41
CA HIS A 1008 14.16 25.41 41.48
C HIS A 1008 13.88 23.92 41.80
N HIS A 1009 14.45 22.96 41.05
CA HIS A 1009 14.15 21.53 41.13
C HIS A 1009 14.32 20.90 42.53
N SER A 1010 15.30 21.37 43.31
CA SER A 1010 15.73 20.69 44.54
C SER A 1010 14.64 20.75 45.61
N LYS A 1011 14.16 19.57 46.00
CA LYS A 1011 13.02 19.32 46.91
C LYS A 1011 11.69 19.94 46.46
N ALA A 1012 11.51 20.14 45.15
CA ALA A 1012 10.24 20.57 44.58
C ALA A 1012 9.28 19.39 44.39
N THR A 1013 7.98 19.64 44.59
CA THR A 1013 6.89 18.65 44.41
C THR A 1013 6.44 18.58 42.94
N PRO A 1014 5.68 17.54 42.53
CA PRO A 1014 5.05 17.48 41.21
C PRO A 1014 4.23 18.74 40.88
N LEU A 1015 3.51 19.29 41.87
CA LEU A 1015 2.74 20.54 41.73
C LEU A 1015 3.62 21.77 41.44
N MET A 1016 4.86 21.80 41.94
CA MET A 1016 5.81 22.85 41.54
C MET A 1016 6.35 22.62 40.13
N PHE A 1017 6.57 21.37 39.74
CA PHE A 1017 7.01 21.02 38.39
C PHE A 1017 5.96 21.45 37.34
N THR A 1018 4.66 21.22 37.57
CA THR A 1018 3.61 21.64 36.62
C THR A 1018 3.59 23.15 36.40
N ILE A 1019 3.75 23.92 37.49
CA ILE A 1019 3.86 25.38 37.45
C ILE A 1019 5.12 25.86 36.72
N LEU A 1020 6.25 25.18 36.90
CA LEU A 1020 7.53 25.53 36.29
C LEU A 1020 7.61 25.14 34.80
N THR A 1021 7.00 24.01 34.41
CA THR A 1021 6.89 23.58 33.01
C THR A 1021 5.78 24.34 32.29
N GLY A 1022 4.81 24.89 33.04
CA GLY A 1022 3.71 25.73 32.57
C GLY A 1022 2.43 24.96 32.25
N ASN A 1023 2.31 23.71 32.71
CA ASN A 1023 1.19 22.82 32.44
C ASN A 1023 0.04 23.02 33.46
N CYS A 1024 -0.94 23.84 33.08
CA CYS A 1024 -2.03 24.23 33.97
C CYS A 1024 -3.08 23.12 34.20
N SER A 1025 -3.30 22.21 33.24
CA SER A 1025 -4.25 21.09 33.42
C SER A 1025 -3.71 20.09 34.45
N ALA A 1026 -2.47 19.63 34.30
CA ALA A 1026 -1.83 18.75 35.29
C ALA A 1026 -1.75 19.39 36.68
N ALA A 1027 -1.50 20.71 36.78
CA ALA A 1027 -1.57 21.43 38.06
C ALA A 1027 -2.96 21.34 38.71
N THR A 1028 -4.02 21.45 37.93
CA THR A 1028 -5.41 21.36 38.40
C THR A 1028 -5.77 19.94 38.85
N LEU A 1029 -5.34 18.91 38.10
CA LEU A 1029 -5.52 17.51 38.49
C LEU A 1029 -4.83 17.17 39.82
N LEU A 1030 -3.58 17.60 40.01
CA LEU A 1030 -2.86 17.38 41.27
C LEU A 1030 -3.53 18.11 42.46
N LEU A 1031 -4.04 19.33 42.25
CA LEU A 1031 -4.79 20.05 43.28
C LEU A 1031 -6.10 19.34 43.65
N LYS A 1032 -6.84 18.81 42.66
CA LYS A 1032 -8.04 18.00 42.88
C LYS A 1032 -7.74 16.70 43.63
N ALA A 1033 -6.59 16.08 43.37
CA ALA A 1033 -6.11 14.90 44.09
C ALA A 1033 -5.59 15.21 45.52
N GLY A 1034 -5.57 16.48 45.95
CA GLY A 1034 -5.19 16.88 47.31
C GLY A 1034 -3.71 17.26 47.51
N ALA A 1035 -2.97 17.56 46.43
CA ALA A 1035 -1.59 18.05 46.54
C ALA A 1035 -1.52 19.37 47.34
N ARG A 1036 -0.57 19.47 48.28
CA ARG A 1036 -0.43 20.62 49.18
C ARG A 1036 0.20 21.82 48.52
N THR A 1037 -0.35 23.01 48.81
CA THR A 1037 0.08 24.28 48.22
C THR A 1037 1.13 25.02 49.07
N ASP A 1038 1.25 24.68 50.35
CA ASP A 1038 2.11 25.32 51.34
C ASP A 1038 3.52 24.70 51.44
N THR A 1039 3.71 23.47 50.92
CA THR A 1039 5.01 22.81 50.83
C THR A 1039 6.05 23.73 50.17
N LYS A 1040 7.26 23.80 50.76
CA LYS A 1040 8.39 24.62 50.27
C LYS A 1040 9.51 23.75 49.72
N ASN A 1041 10.10 24.17 48.60
CA ASN A 1041 11.32 23.57 48.05
C ASN A 1041 12.58 23.97 48.84
N ALA A 1042 13.76 23.49 48.43
CA ALA A 1042 15.03 23.80 49.07
C ALA A 1042 15.45 25.29 49.01
N ARG A 1043 14.73 26.12 48.23
CA ARG A 1043 14.90 27.58 48.20
C ARG A 1043 13.83 28.34 48.99
N GLY A 1044 13.01 27.64 49.78
CA GLY A 1044 11.95 28.23 50.59
C GLY A 1044 10.75 28.74 49.78
N LYS A 1045 10.59 28.31 48.52
CA LYS A 1045 9.51 28.75 47.63
C LYS A 1045 8.37 27.74 47.54
N THR A 1046 7.14 28.24 47.60
CA THR A 1046 5.90 27.47 47.45
C THR A 1046 5.49 27.35 45.98
N ALA A 1047 4.48 26.52 45.70
CA ALA A 1047 3.81 26.47 44.40
C ALA A 1047 3.23 27.85 44.01
N LEU A 1048 2.57 28.54 44.95
CA LEU A 1048 2.00 29.87 44.75
C LEU A 1048 3.05 30.92 44.38
N ASP A 1049 4.19 30.97 45.09
CA ASP A 1049 5.30 31.90 44.78
C ASP A 1049 5.78 31.77 43.32
N MET A 1050 5.80 30.54 42.80
CA MET A 1050 6.23 30.24 41.44
C MET A 1050 5.14 30.63 40.43
N ALA A 1051 3.87 30.36 40.72
CA ALA A 1051 2.75 30.70 39.84
C ALA A 1051 2.60 32.21 39.64
N GLU A 1052 2.78 33.00 40.70
CA GLU A 1052 2.75 34.47 40.63
C GLU A 1052 3.94 35.00 39.81
N LYS A 1053 5.15 34.48 40.03
CA LYS A 1053 6.35 34.85 39.24
C LYS A 1053 6.20 34.49 37.75
N MET A 1054 5.58 33.36 37.45
CA MET A 1054 5.30 32.89 36.08
C MET A 1054 4.07 33.56 35.45
N LYS A 1055 3.34 34.42 36.19
CA LYS A 1055 2.13 35.14 35.74
C LYS A 1055 1.02 34.22 35.21
N LEU A 1056 0.84 33.06 35.85
CA LEU A 1056 -0.17 32.05 35.47
C LEU A 1056 -1.63 32.59 35.50
N PRO A 1057 -2.59 31.86 34.91
CA PRO A 1057 -4.01 32.26 34.93
C PRO A 1057 -4.54 32.52 36.35
N LYS A 1058 -5.38 33.55 36.50
CA LYS A 1058 -5.90 34.00 37.80
C LYS A 1058 -6.62 32.89 38.57
N ALA A 1059 -7.39 32.06 37.88
CA ALA A 1059 -8.13 30.93 38.48
C ALA A 1059 -7.19 29.93 39.18
N LEU A 1060 -6.07 29.56 38.55
CA LEU A 1060 -5.08 28.66 39.15
C LEU A 1060 -4.35 29.31 40.34
N ILE A 1061 -4.05 30.61 40.26
CA ILE A 1061 -3.49 31.36 41.41
C ILE A 1061 -4.48 31.41 42.58
N GLN A 1062 -5.79 31.52 42.30
CA GLN A 1062 -6.83 31.50 43.33
C GLN A 1062 -7.00 30.10 43.96
N ALA A 1063 -6.93 29.04 43.16
CA ALA A 1063 -6.90 27.66 43.65
C ALA A 1063 -5.70 27.40 44.58
N LEU A 1064 -4.50 27.85 44.16
CA LEU A 1064 -3.28 27.75 44.97
C LEU A 1064 -3.35 28.53 46.30
N ARG A 1065 -4.24 29.52 46.42
CA ARG A 1065 -4.53 30.28 47.65
C ARG A 1065 -5.59 29.62 48.54
N GLY A 1066 -6.07 28.42 48.22
CA GLY A 1066 -7.10 27.71 48.98
C GLY A 1066 -8.54 27.98 48.52
N GLY A 1067 -8.75 28.62 47.37
CA GLY A 1067 -10.04 28.56 46.69
C GLY A 1067 -10.28 27.19 46.05
N SER A 1068 -11.53 26.87 45.69
CA SER A 1068 -11.84 25.65 44.94
C SER A 1068 -10.98 25.57 43.67
N PRO A 1069 -10.35 24.41 43.35
CA PRO A 1069 -9.69 24.23 42.08
C PRO A 1069 -10.70 24.42 40.94
N PRO A 1070 -10.29 24.97 39.77
CA PRO A 1070 -11.20 25.15 38.65
C PRO A 1070 -11.87 23.81 38.28
N GLN A 1071 -13.17 23.86 38.00
CA GLN A 1071 -13.94 22.69 37.59
C GLN A 1071 -13.46 22.23 36.21
N LEU A 1072 -12.59 21.21 36.20
CA LEU A 1072 -12.63 20.17 35.17
C LEU A 1072 -13.83 19.28 35.49
N SER A 1073 -14.78 19.13 34.57
CA SER A 1073 -15.98 18.29 34.70
C SER A 1073 -15.68 16.77 34.71
N CYS A 1074 -14.49 16.35 34.30
CA CYS A 1074 -14.13 14.94 34.04
C CYS A 1074 -13.65 14.09 35.25
N VAL A 1075 -14.10 14.35 36.48
CA VAL A 1075 -13.65 13.54 37.64
C VAL A 1075 -14.45 12.24 37.80
N ASP A 1076 -15.70 12.22 37.35
CA ASP A 1076 -16.67 11.20 37.81
C ASP A 1076 -16.95 10.06 36.81
N ASP A 1077 -16.60 10.20 35.52
CA ASP A 1077 -16.95 9.22 34.46
C ASP A 1077 -15.79 8.83 33.53
N ILE A 1078 -14.91 7.90 33.93
CA ILE A 1078 -14.08 7.11 33.00
C ILE A 1078 -13.96 5.65 33.45
N GLN A 1079 -14.77 4.76 32.87
CA GLN A 1079 -14.59 3.31 32.97
C GLN A 1079 -13.49 2.82 32.00
N PHE A 1080 -12.21 2.83 32.42
CA PHE A 1080 -11.14 2.16 31.65
C PHE A 1080 -10.02 1.58 32.53
N LEU A 1081 -10.35 0.53 33.28
CA LEU A 1081 -9.47 -0.63 33.50
C LEU A 1081 -10.36 -1.88 33.41
N PRO A 1082 -9.97 -2.96 32.69
CA PRO A 1082 -10.51 -4.27 33.03
C PRO A 1082 -10.05 -4.62 34.46
N ASP A 1083 -10.90 -5.27 35.25
CA ASP A 1083 -10.68 -5.55 36.69
C ASP A 1083 -9.40 -6.34 37.04
N ALA A 1084 -8.65 -6.80 36.02
CA ALA A 1084 -7.40 -7.52 36.12
C ALA A 1084 -6.18 -6.69 36.60
N PHE A 1085 -6.30 -5.36 36.77
CA PHE A 1085 -5.17 -4.47 37.12
C PHE A 1085 -5.24 -3.83 38.52
N CYS A 1086 -6.11 -4.33 39.40
CA CYS A 1086 -6.03 -4.03 40.83
C CYS A 1086 -4.89 -4.80 41.50
N ILE A 1087 -3.75 -4.12 41.74
CA ILE A 1087 -2.64 -4.57 42.60
C ILE A 1087 -2.61 -3.70 43.87
#